data_AF-A0A947RY46-F1
#
_entry.id   AF-A0A947RY46-F1
#
_cell.length_a   1.000
_cell.length_b   1.000
_cell.length_c   1.000
_cell.angle_alpha   90.00
_cell.angle_beta   90.00
_cell.angle_gamma   90.00
#
_symmetry.space_group_name_H-M   'P 1'
#
loop_
_entity.id
_entity.type
_entity.pdbx_description
1 polymer ?
#
loop_
_entity_poly.entity_id
_entity_poly.type
_entity_poly.pdbx_seq_one_letter_code
_entity_poly.pdbx_strand_id
1 'polypeptide(L)'
;MATILGGDIQVDYLASNRQKRLSWAGTTGTYTINQIYSAMATLLDESTTIDDGTCFSAETPREYTIGQIDTGDTEPWYITFDLMEHVTGGALRTSGWTRATGTNTGIIVVPVATTGTITTTDQGYTVTGATTGSGTLLEFINTGGTYDYLVIRPAGSTAPSDFTTASQVITSSRGAFTATQWATASSTTGEMIWAGLYSLGTIDPNVHQYLYQGSVDTDGNRVRLFSWNDATQDWLDNYATNGHIDTTVALKDIEVATWSIIDGGYVTVLARKYGDYYASFEVACSTTSGGYNPVPLGTATDIDNTTGIKNITYTVGAGTFVVGDIILGGTSGARGLVTAVNTGPASLGYIPIDDAQKAFTAAEAISAGATTGTGIGAPTSVGPALNTWFTSNVAPTLTFTHTTADIDDDATNENYGIVIDCNANPLTEVYEWVKYVTRNGATTGEILTKEGINGEDYIGAEVYLSWTGAVTGTIAQGGNVSQAGSGATGVIISYDVTAKYMLLRDTRGTFNTTGLVTDNDNSGTVTPDASISTFAPKTASPLGTFAGGTFFGARGVLLTDYLATDANSFILVPAAGGTKARPASFTITVSNLVGGAATSNLHDKVAVFRLTGAGADINKTEYSVAGIQAIGANTLVTGAITQDTPGKTTGGLIILVDVSNAGTEYKLRYSSWSGSTFTLNEITGTATGGSTTTLINTSATFQDGADQVYRGDLVTVTGKGSAHVLTVDSQTQLTMESAFTSAVANLDTYEINTLPVATTASDKAYVPFIHEVATSATATQSVIYVAQVYYRGKVRNTRATTKIKPFSVDGTTTGGDVAIATIRTTDTIIT
;
A
#
# COMPACT_ATOMS: atom_id res chain seq x y z
N MET A 1 46.29 28.20 -15.98
CA MET A 1 45.40 27.05 -16.16
C MET A 1 46.25 25.80 -16.17
N ALA A 2 45.84 24.79 -15.42
CA ALA A 2 46.46 23.47 -15.32
C ALA A 2 45.35 22.40 -15.33
N THR A 3 45.73 21.13 -15.38
CA THR A 3 44.80 20.00 -15.31
C THR A 3 45.35 18.92 -14.39
N ILE A 4 44.49 18.22 -13.66
CA ILE A 4 44.83 17.10 -12.81
C ILE A 4 44.03 15.84 -13.19
N LEU A 5 44.41 14.70 -12.61
CA LEU A 5 43.70 13.41 -12.75
C LEU A 5 43.39 13.04 -14.21
N GLY A 6 44.42 13.05 -15.07
CA GLY A 6 44.28 12.63 -16.47
C GLY A 6 43.67 13.68 -17.40
N GLY A 7 43.40 14.90 -16.91
CA GLY A 7 42.79 15.97 -17.71
C GLY A 7 41.33 16.25 -17.33
N ASP A 8 40.73 15.38 -16.52
CA ASP A 8 39.30 15.42 -16.20
C ASP A 8 38.92 16.57 -15.26
N ILE A 9 39.88 17.13 -14.52
CA ILE A 9 39.66 18.31 -13.69
C ILE A 9 40.58 19.44 -14.16
N GLN A 10 39.95 20.55 -14.55
CA GLN A 10 40.60 21.80 -14.89
C GLN A 10 40.81 22.65 -13.63
N VAL A 11 42.00 23.26 -13.52
CA VAL A 11 42.39 24.13 -12.41
C VAL A 11 42.77 25.50 -12.96
N ASP A 12 42.01 26.52 -12.56
CA ASP A 12 42.25 27.91 -12.92
C ASP A 12 42.71 28.69 -11.68
N TYR A 13 43.76 29.49 -11.83
CA TYR A 13 44.37 30.26 -10.73
C TYR A 13 43.81 31.68 -10.63
N LEU A 14 44.17 32.41 -9.58
CA LEU A 14 43.70 33.79 -9.37
C LEU A 14 44.12 34.72 -10.52
N ALA A 15 45.32 34.55 -11.07
CA ALA A 15 45.82 35.32 -12.21
C ALA A 15 44.97 35.14 -13.48
N SER A 16 44.18 34.07 -13.57
CA SER A 16 43.30 33.79 -14.71
C SER A 16 41.97 34.51 -14.53
N ASN A 17 41.97 35.85 -14.55
CA ASN A 17 40.79 36.69 -14.37
C ASN A 17 40.04 36.43 -13.03
N ARG A 18 40.77 36.25 -11.92
CA ARG A 18 40.20 36.00 -10.59
C ARG A 18 39.30 34.76 -10.50
N GLN A 19 39.59 33.71 -11.27
CA GLN A 19 38.79 32.49 -11.26
C GLN A 19 39.02 31.64 -10.02
N LYS A 20 40.28 31.26 -9.76
CA LYS A 20 40.72 30.44 -8.62
C LYS A 20 39.71 29.31 -8.32
N ARG A 21 39.55 28.39 -9.28
CA ARG A 21 38.50 27.37 -9.30
C ARG A 21 38.98 25.99 -9.77
N LEU A 22 38.23 24.97 -9.38
CA LEU A 22 38.28 23.62 -9.93
C LEU A 22 36.96 23.35 -10.68
N SER A 23 37.06 22.88 -11.93
CA SER A 23 35.91 22.55 -12.76
C SER A 23 36.06 21.21 -13.46
N TRP A 24 34.95 20.53 -13.70
CA TRP A 24 34.93 19.29 -14.47
C TRP A 24 35.19 19.56 -15.95
N ALA A 25 36.03 18.73 -16.55
CA ALA A 25 36.34 18.72 -17.98
C ALA A 25 36.33 17.29 -18.57
N GLY A 26 36.10 16.28 -17.71
CA GLY A 26 36.01 14.88 -18.08
C GLY A 26 34.69 14.52 -18.76
N THR A 27 34.55 13.24 -19.12
CA THR A 27 33.32 12.75 -19.80
C THR A 27 32.62 11.62 -19.07
N THR A 28 33.35 10.75 -18.34
CA THR A 28 32.76 9.58 -17.65
C THR A 28 33.47 9.18 -16.35
N GLY A 29 34.44 9.96 -15.86
CA GLY A 29 35.22 9.62 -14.67
C GLY A 29 34.51 9.98 -13.36
N THR A 30 34.87 9.28 -12.28
CA THR A 30 34.58 9.70 -10.90
C THR A 30 35.85 9.58 -10.07
N TYR A 31 36.01 10.47 -9.09
CA TYR A 31 37.21 10.52 -8.25
C TYR A 31 36.85 10.68 -6.79
N THR A 32 37.57 9.97 -5.93
CA THR A 32 37.45 10.22 -4.50
C THR A 32 37.95 11.62 -4.16
N ILE A 33 37.33 12.28 -3.19
CA ILE A 33 37.78 13.62 -2.75
C ILE A 33 39.26 13.61 -2.30
N ASN A 34 39.74 12.47 -1.77
CA ASN A 34 41.15 12.27 -1.42
C ASN A 34 42.08 12.32 -2.65
N GLN A 35 41.68 11.72 -3.78
CA GLN A 35 42.45 11.80 -5.02
C GLN A 35 42.54 13.23 -5.54
N ILE A 36 41.44 13.99 -5.48
CA ILE A 36 41.41 15.40 -5.88
C ILE A 36 42.32 16.22 -4.96
N TYR A 37 42.19 16.03 -3.65
CA TYR A 37 43.04 16.66 -2.64
C TYR A 37 44.53 16.41 -2.90
N SER A 38 44.93 15.14 -3.07
CA SER A 38 46.34 14.78 -3.28
C SER A 38 46.89 15.28 -4.61
N ALA A 39 46.08 15.26 -5.67
CA ALA A 39 46.48 15.78 -6.97
C ALA A 39 46.63 17.31 -6.94
N MET A 40 45.75 18.02 -6.24
CA MET A 40 45.88 19.46 -6.02
C MET A 40 47.10 19.82 -5.16
N ALA A 41 47.36 19.09 -4.08
CA ALA A 41 48.55 19.30 -3.26
C ALA A 41 49.83 19.15 -4.09
N THR A 42 49.93 18.08 -4.90
CA THR A 42 51.06 17.85 -5.81
C THR A 42 51.20 18.98 -6.84
N LEU A 43 50.10 19.40 -7.46
CA LEU A 43 50.11 20.48 -8.44
C LEU A 43 50.60 21.79 -7.83
N LEU A 44 50.19 22.11 -6.60
CA LEU A 44 50.61 23.35 -5.92
C LEU A 44 52.08 23.30 -5.51
N ASP A 45 52.58 22.14 -5.04
CA ASP A 45 53.99 21.93 -4.70
C ASP A 45 54.94 22.09 -5.92
N GLU A 46 54.49 21.67 -7.10
CA GLU A 46 55.25 21.77 -8.35
C GLU A 46 55.10 23.13 -9.05
N SER A 47 54.13 23.95 -8.65
CA SER A 47 53.82 25.20 -9.34
C SER A 47 54.83 26.31 -9.04
N THR A 48 55.09 27.18 -10.01
CA THR A 48 55.81 28.44 -9.79
C THR A 48 54.99 29.48 -9.03
N THR A 49 53.75 29.14 -8.64
CA THR A 49 52.76 30.00 -8.00
C THR A 49 52.48 29.55 -6.55
N ILE A 50 53.56 29.33 -5.79
CA ILE A 50 53.51 29.01 -4.35
C ILE A 50 52.93 30.16 -3.49
N ASP A 51 52.68 31.31 -4.11
CA ASP A 51 52.08 32.49 -3.49
C ASP A 51 50.55 32.44 -3.41
N ASP A 52 49.88 31.60 -4.22
CA ASP A 52 48.46 31.32 -4.06
C ASP A 52 48.22 30.47 -2.81
N GLY A 53 47.24 30.85 -1.99
CA GLY A 53 46.93 30.13 -0.75
C GLY A 53 46.43 28.71 -0.97
N THR A 54 46.57 27.91 0.08
CA THR A 54 46.24 26.48 0.12
C THR A 54 44.80 26.24 -0.30
N CYS A 55 44.58 25.27 -1.21
CA CYS A 55 43.25 24.98 -1.75
C CYS A 55 42.34 24.22 -0.78
N PHE A 56 42.88 23.17 -0.15
CA PHE A 56 42.14 22.29 0.73
C PHE A 56 42.80 22.16 2.10
N SER A 57 41.99 22.02 3.13
CA SER A 57 42.37 21.47 4.43
C SER A 57 41.73 20.09 4.59
N ALA A 58 42.47 19.13 5.14
CA ALA A 58 41.95 17.80 5.48
C ALA A 58 41.79 17.70 6.99
N GLU A 59 40.54 17.62 7.46
CA GLU A 59 40.22 17.41 8.87
C GLU A 59 40.31 15.93 9.24
N THR A 60 39.86 15.06 8.33
CA THR A 60 39.97 13.60 8.43
C THR A 60 40.32 13.01 7.07
N PRO A 61 40.63 11.70 6.95
CA PRO A 61 40.84 11.07 5.64
C PRO A 61 39.62 11.07 4.71
N ARG A 62 38.43 11.52 5.18
CA ARG A 62 37.16 11.50 4.45
C ARG A 62 36.39 12.83 4.54
N GLU A 63 36.87 13.81 5.29
CA GLU A 63 36.22 15.11 5.46
C GLU A 63 37.23 16.22 5.18
N TYR A 64 36.84 17.13 4.29
CA TYR A 64 37.70 18.18 3.76
C TYR A 64 37.01 19.54 3.79
N THR A 65 37.81 20.60 3.84
CA THR A 65 37.37 21.98 3.62
C THR A 65 38.06 22.55 2.39
N ILE A 66 37.31 23.18 1.50
CA ILE A 66 37.84 23.98 0.39
C ILE A 66 37.52 25.46 0.59
N GLY A 67 38.39 26.34 0.10
CA GLY A 67 38.09 27.78 0.00
C GLY A 67 39.19 28.62 0.64
N GLN A 68 38.81 29.49 1.57
CA GLN A 68 39.74 30.27 2.38
C GLN A 68 40.29 29.40 3.51
N ILE A 69 41.50 28.88 3.30
CA ILE A 69 42.23 28.06 4.28
C ILE A 69 43.26 28.90 5.04
N ASP A 70 44.09 29.63 4.30
CA ASP A 70 45.14 30.48 4.88
C ASP A 70 44.59 31.85 5.23
N THR A 71 44.92 32.36 6.43
CA THR A 71 44.42 33.66 6.91
C THR A 71 44.86 34.84 6.03
N GLY A 72 45.98 34.71 5.31
CA GLY A 72 46.51 35.74 4.41
C GLY A 72 45.91 35.75 3.01
N ASP A 73 45.17 34.71 2.64
CA ASP A 73 44.56 34.56 1.32
C ASP A 73 43.07 34.87 1.41
N THR A 74 42.69 36.05 0.95
CA THR A 74 41.30 36.54 1.07
C THR A 74 40.40 36.06 -0.07
N GLU A 75 40.96 35.42 -1.10
CA GLU A 75 40.24 34.98 -2.29
C GLU A 75 40.03 33.47 -2.23
N PRO A 76 38.83 32.97 -1.86
CA PRO A 76 38.62 31.54 -1.67
C PRO A 76 38.76 30.77 -2.98
N TRP A 77 39.24 29.53 -2.88
CA TRP A 77 39.09 28.54 -3.94
C TRP A 77 37.62 28.14 -4.13
N TYR A 78 37.21 28.03 -5.38
CA TYR A 78 35.87 27.60 -5.76
C TYR A 78 35.90 26.18 -6.36
N ILE A 79 34.87 25.38 -6.10
CA ILE A 79 34.64 24.10 -6.75
C ILE A 79 33.24 24.15 -7.35
N THR A 80 33.14 23.81 -8.64
CA THR A 80 31.86 23.83 -9.36
C THR A 80 30.92 22.76 -8.86
N PHE A 81 29.61 23.02 -8.90
CA PHE A 81 28.56 22.04 -8.60
C PHE A 81 28.63 20.84 -9.56
N ASP A 82 28.91 21.09 -10.84
CA ASP A 82 29.12 20.05 -11.86
C ASP A 82 30.21 19.04 -11.44
N LEU A 83 31.35 19.54 -10.95
CA LEU A 83 32.42 18.67 -10.45
C LEU A 83 31.99 17.83 -9.26
N MET A 84 31.13 18.34 -8.38
CA MET A 84 30.71 17.60 -7.17
C MET A 84 29.84 16.37 -7.47
N GLU A 85 29.18 16.33 -8.62
CA GLU A 85 28.47 15.14 -9.13
C GLU A 85 29.43 13.98 -9.44
N HIS A 86 30.71 14.28 -9.68
CA HIS A 86 31.76 13.31 -9.99
C HIS A 86 32.64 12.95 -8.78
N VAL A 87 32.32 13.45 -7.59
CA VAL A 87 33.08 13.23 -6.35
C VAL A 87 32.50 12.09 -5.54
N THR A 88 33.38 11.20 -5.08
CA THR A 88 33.02 10.06 -4.21
C THR A 88 33.87 10.01 -2.95
N GLY A 89 33.56 9.08 -2.05
CA GLY A 89 34.46 8.67 -0.99
C GLY A 89 34.77 9.72 0.08
N GLY A 90 33.90 10.70 0.30
CA GLY A 90 34.05 11.65 1.39
C GLY A 90 33.05 12.80 1.36
N ALA A 91 33.27 13.78 2.23
CA ALA A 91 32.47 14.98 2.38
C ALA A 91 33.32 16.24 2.21
N LEU A 92 32.67 17.33 1.83
CA LEU A 92 33.32 18.60 1.57
C LEU A 92 32.49 19.75 2.15
N ARG A 93 33.13 20.66 2.89
CA ARG A 93 32.52 21.95 3.25
C ARG A 93 33.32 23.10 2.65
N THR A 94 32.66 24.24 2.49
CA THR A 94 33.32 25.45 1.99
C THR A 94 33.67 26.40 3.14
N SER A 95 34.70 27.21 2.90
CA SER A 95 35.10 28.32 3.77
C SER A 95 35.33 29.58 2.94
N GLY A 96 34.77 30.71 3.37
CA GLY A 96 34.99 32.01 2.75
C GLY A 96 34.20 32.24 1.45
N TRP A 97 33.31 31.32 1.07
CA TRP A 97 32.40 31.54 -0.07
C TRP A 97 31.37 32.63 0.22
N THR A 98 30.96 32.76 1.48
CA THR A 98 30.00 33.78 1.90
C THR A 98 30.57 35.17 1.65
N ARG A 99 29.91 35.91 0.77
CA ARG A 99 30.28 37.31 0.49
C ARG A 99 29.74 38.23 1.58
N ALA A 100 30.60 39.09 2.10
CA ALA A 100 30.21 40.23 2.93
C ALA A 100 30.28 41.53 2.12
N THR A 101 29.20 42.30 2.08
CA THR A 101 29.19 43.64 1.50
C THR A 101 30.23 44.52 2.22
N GLY A 102 31.10 45.19 1.46
CA GLY A 102 32.31 45.84 1.97
C GLY A 102 33.59 45.10 1.58
N THR A 103 33.48 43.88 1.07
CA THR A 103 34.57 43.09 0.48
C THR A 103 34.22 42.66 -0.96
N ASN A 104 35.22 42.48 -1.82
CA ASN A 104 35.05 41.90 -3.15
C ASN A 104 35.37 40.40 -3.19
N THR A 105 35.43 39.77 -2.02
CA THR A 105 35.80 38.38 -1.80
C THR A 105 34.55 37.53 -1.55
N GLY A 106 34.65 36.24 -1.81
CA GLY A 106 33.50 35.33 -1.80
C GLY A 106 32.79 35.28 -3.15
N ILE A 107 31.67 34.57 -3.17
CA ILE A 107 30.86 34.35 -4.38
C ILE A 107 29.43 34.85 -4.17
N ILE A 108 28.75 35.10 -5.27
CA ILE A 108 27.31 35.32 -5.30
C ILE A 108 26.70 34.40 -6.36
N VAL A 109 25.46 33.98 -6.14
CA VAL A 109 24.70 33.20 -7.09
C VAL A 109 23.54 34.05 -7.59
N VAL A 110 23.51 34.32 -8.88
CA VAL A 110 22.53 35.20 -9.51
C VAL A 110 21.54 34.37 -10.32
N PRO A 111 20.26 34.33 -9.94
CA PRO A 111 19.23 33.66 -10.74
C PRO A 111 18.95 34.45 -12.02
N VAL A 112 18.90 33.75 -13.14
CA VAL A 112 18.64 34.30 -14.47
C VAL A 112 17.55 33.49 -15.18
N ALA A 113 16.88 34.12 -16.15
CA ALA A 113 15.91 33.43 -16.99
C ALA A 113 16.61 32.42 -17.93
N THR A 114 15.97 31.27 -18.14
CA THR A 114 16.47 30.15 -18.96
C THR A 114 16.56 30.43 -20.46
N THR A 115 16.07 31.60 -20.91
CA THR A 115 16.10 32.02 -22.32
C THR A 115 17.37 32.78 -22.72
N GLY A 116 18.33 32.89 -21.78
CA GLY A 116 19.63 33.52 -22.04
C GLY A 116 20.49 32.75 -23.04
N THR A 117 21.54 33.41 -23.51
CA THR A 117 22.56 32.82 -24.40
C THR A 117 23.93 32.69 -23.72
N ILE A 118 24.04 33.04 -22.43
CA ILE A 118 25.24 32.72 -21.64
C ILE A 118 25.24 31.21 -21.41
N THR A 119 26.40 30.58 -21.58
CA THR A 119 26.56 29.13 -21.50
C THR A 119 27.78 28.76 -20.65
N THR A 120 28.03 27.47 -20.45
CA THR A 120 29.25 26.96 -19.80
C THR A 120 30.53 27.45 -20.51
N THR A 121 30.48 27.76 -21.80
CA THR A 121 31.63 28.28 -22.55
C THR A 121 32.00 29.74 -22.24
N ASP A 122 31.14 30.47 -21.52
CA ASP A 122 31.40 31.84 -21.05
C ASP A 122 32.07 31.89 -19.68
N GLN A 123 32.21 30.74 -19.01
CA GLN A 123 32.88 30.61 -17.73
C GLN A 123 34.33 31.10 -17.82
N GLY A 124 34.75 31.90 -16.84
CA GLY A 124 36.07 32.53 -16.75
C GLY A 124 36.14 33.94 -17.35
N TYR A 125 35.12 34.37 -18.09
CA TYR A 125 35.00 35.74 -18.60
C TYR A 125 34.30 36.66 -17.60
N THR A 126 34.41 37.98 -17.83
CA THR A 126 33.75 38.98 -17.01
C THR A 126 32.29 39.11 -17.44
N VAL A 127 31.37 39.07 -16.49
CA VAL A 127 29.97 39.38 -16.69
C VAL A 127 29.64 40.73 -16.08
N THR A 128 28.85 41.55 -16.79
CA THR A 128 28.47 42.90 -16.37
C THR A 128 26.97 43.09 -16.52
N GLY A 129 26.31 43.49 -15.44
CA GLY A 129 24.90 43.89 -15.45
C GLY A 129 24.74 45.31 -16.00
N ALA A 130 23.65 45.54 -16.74
CA ALA A 130 23.38 46.83 -17.38
C ALA A 130 23.28 48.01 -16.38
N THR A 131 22.90 47.73 -15.13
CA THR A 131 22.71 48.75 -14.09
C THR A 131 23.61 48.53 -12.88
N THR A 132 23.73 47.28 -12.43
CA THR A 132 24.49 46.89 -11.23
C THR A 132 25.23 45.58 -11.46
N GLY A 133 26.38 45.43 -10.84
CA GLY A 133 27.13 44.18 -10.82
C GLY A 133 28.17 44.10 -11.94
N SER A 134 29.36 43.68 -11.55
CA SER A 134 30.38 43.19 -12.48
C SER A 134 31.23 42.18 -11.73
N GLY A 135 31.62 41.10 -12.40
CA GLY A 135 32.42 40.05 -11.78
C GLY A 135 32.88 39.00 -12.77
N THR A 136 33.67 38.06 -12.29
CA THR A 136 34.11 36.90 -13.08
C THR A 136 33.06 35.80 -12.95
N LEU A 137 32.61 35.24 -14.08
CA LEU A 137 31.71 34.09 -14.09
C LEU A 137 32.50 32.83 -13.73
N LEU A 138 32.19 32.21 -12.58
CA LEU A 138 32.82 30.99 -12.11
C LEU A 138 32.11 29.74 -12.61
N GLU A 139 30.79 29.74 -12.62
CA GLU A 139 29.97 28.63 -13.10
C GLU A 139 28.66 29.15 -13.70
N PHE A 140 28.17 28.45 -14.71
CA PHE A 140 26.81 28.57 -15.22
C PHE A 140 26.12 27.24 -14.94
N ILE A 141 25.09 27.27 -14.11
CA ILE A 141 24.29 26.11 -13.73
C ILE A 141 23.01 26.17 -14.56
N ASN A 142 22.85 25.21 -15.46
CA ASN A 142 21.66 25.08 -16.30
C ASN A 142 20.71 24.09 -15.64
N THR A 143 19.74 24.54 -14.87
CA THR A 143 18.90 23.58 -14.14
C THR A 143 17.94 22.81 -15.05
N GLY A 144 17.70 23.29 -16.27
CA GLY A 144 16.60 22.82 -17.11
C GLY A 144 15.20 23.12 -16.54
N GLY A 145 15.13 23.87 -15.44
CA GLY A 145 13.91 24.19 -14.70
C GLY A 145 13.38 25.60 -14.97
N THR A 146 12.91 26.27 -13.91
CA THR A 146 12.31 27.62 -14.03
C THR A 146 13.35 28.72 -14.19
N TYR A 147 14.54 28.56 -13.58
CA TYR A 147 15.65 29.52 -13.59
C TYR A 147 16.99 28.81 -13.78
N ASP A 148 17.94 29.51 -14.40
CA ASP A 148 19.35 29.12 -14.38
C ASP A 148 20.12 29.99 -13.39
N TYR A 149 21.35 29.60 -13.06
CA TYR A 149 22.16 30.34 -12.10
C TYR A 149 23.53 30.71 -12.65
N LEU A 150 23.94 31.95 -12.38
CA LEU A 150 25.30 32.43 -12.62
C LEU A 150 26.03 32.53 -11.28
N VAL A 151 27.05 31.71 -11.08
CA VAL A 151 27.94 31.84 -9.92
C VAL A 151 29.04 32.83 -10.28
N ILE A 152 29.07 33.96 -9.59
CA ILE A 152 29.92 35.11 -9.94
C ILE A 152 30.81 35.45 -8.75
N ARG A 153 32.09 35.72 -9.04
CA ARG A 153 32.99 36.41 -8.10
C ARG A 153 32.95 37.91 -8.35
N PRO A 154 32.45 38.74 -7.44
CA PRO A 154 32.31 40.18 -7.69
C PRO A 154 33.67 40.88 -7.88
N ALA A 155 33.70 41.86 -8.77
CA ALA A 155 34.90 42.67 -9.02
C ALA A 155 35.07 43.79 -7.98
N GLY A 156 33.96 44.27 -7.40
CA GLY A 156 33.91 45.39 -6.46
C GLY A 156 33.36 45.01 -5.08
N SER A 157 33.69 45.85 -4.09
CA SER A 157 33.31 45.65 -2.68
C SER A 157 32.00 46.34 -2.30
N THR A 158 31.40 47.11 -3.19
CA THR A 158 30.19 47.89 -2.93
C THR A 158 28.92 47.05 -3.09
N ALA A 159 27.82 47.46 -2.45
CA ALA A 159 26.53 46.78 -2.59
C ALA A 159 26.04 46.69 -4.05
N PRO A 160 26.22 47.70 -4.93
CA PRO A 160 25.92 47.55 -6.36
C PRO A 160 26.73 46.47 -7.08
N SER A 161 27.77 45.89 -6.48
CA SER A 161 28.51 44.77 -7.07
C SER A 161 27.77 43.43 -6.91
N ASP A 162 26.66 43.40 -6.17
CA ASP A 162 25.84 42.22 -5.87
C ASP A 162 24.70 41.99 -6.86
N PHE A 163 24.76 42.59 -8.06
CA PHE A 163 23.71 42.42 -9.07
C PHE A 163 22.31 42.63 -8.46
N THR A 164 22.10 43.75 -7.78
CA THR A 164 20.89 43.99 -6.98
C THR A 164 19.69 44.48 -7.81
N THR A 165 19.85 44.67 -9.11
CA THR A 165 18.81 45.17 -10.02
C THR A 165 18.09 44.02 -10.70
N ALA A 166 16.86 43.74 -10.28
CA ALA A 166 15.99 42.77 -10.94
C ALA A 166 15.76 43.08 -12.43
N SER A 167 15.56 42.06 -13.26
CA SER A 167 15.29 42.18 -14.71
C SER A 167 16.38 42.88 -15.53
N GLN A 168 17.56 43.14 -14.97
CA GLN A 168 18.65 43.72 -15.76
C GLN A 168 19.25 42.69 -16.73
N VAL A 169 19.73 43.17 -17.88
CA VAL A 169 20.50 42.35 -18.81
C VAL A 169 21.93 42.22 -18.30
N ILE A 170 22.41 41.00 -18.20
CA ILE A 170 23.80 40.64 -17.89
C ILE A 170 24.48 40.25 -19.21
N THR A 171 25.64 40.82 -19.48
CA THR A 171 26.43 40.59 -20.71
C THR A 171 27.76 39.93 -20.39
N SER A 172 28.20 38.97 -21.21
CA SER A 172 29.53 38.35 -21.12
C SER A 172 30.58 39.15 -21.89
N SER A 173 31.81 39.23 -21.40
CA SER A 173 32.91 39.88 -22.12
C SER A 173 33.49 39.05 -23.27
N ARG A 174 33.06 37.78 -23.40
CA ARG A 174 33.46 36.88 -24.49
C ARG A 174 32.80 37.22 -25.84
N GLY A 175 31.65 37.90 -25.81
CA GLY A 175 30.87 38.22 -27.00
C GLY A 175 29.50 38.81 -26.62
N ALA A 176 28.61 38.99 -27.58
CA ALA A 176 27.26 39.53 -27.32
C ALA A 176 26.30 38.50 -26.69
N PHE A 177 26.79 37.68 -25.75
CA PHE A 177 25.96 36.73 -25.01
C PHE A 177 25.28 37.43 -23.83
N THR A 178 23.99 37.17 -23.66
CA THR A 178 23.17 37.86 -22.66
C THR A 178 22.35 36.89 -21.83
N ALA A 179 22.17 37.19 -20.55
CA ALA A 179 21.14 36.58 -19.71
C ALA A 179 20.35 37.69 -19.01
N THR A 180 19.08 37.45 -18.71
CA THR A 180 18.24 38.43 -18.00
C THR A 180 18.13 37.99 -16.54
N GLN A 181 18.55 38.84 -15.61
CA GLN A 181 18.40 38.56 -14.19
C GLN A 181 16.92 38.40 -13.83
N TRP A 182 16.62 37.43 -12.98
CA TRP A 182 15.23 37.13 -12.63
C TRP A 182 14.53 38.33 -11.94
N ALA A 183 13.24 38.52 -12.27
CA ALA A 183 12.50 39.73 -11.92
C ALA A 183 12.17 39.86 -10.42
N THR A 184 12.18 38.76 -9.67
CA THR A 184 11.79 38.74 -8.25
C THR A 184 12.87 38.21 -7.32
N ALA A 185 14.08 37.94 -7.82
CA ALA A 185 15.15 37.34 -7.02
C ALA A 185 16.46 38.13 -7.12
N SER A 186 16.98 38.51 -5.96
CA SER A 186 18.32 39.09 -5.79
C SER A 186 19.38 38.00 -5.84
N SER A 187 20.65 38.38 -5.99
CA SER A 187 21.75 37.42 -5.79
C SER A 187 21.76 36.87 -4.37
N THR A 188 22.07 35.58 -4.21
CA THR A 188 22.26 34.93 -2.91
C THR A 188 23.74 34.65 -2.65
N THR A 189 24.12 34.34 -1.41
CA THR A 189 25.49 33.95 -1.06
C THR A 189 25.49 33.12 0.23
N GLY A 190 26.49 32.25 0.40
CA GLY A 190 26.65 31.44 1.60
C GLY A 190 27.79 30.44 1.48
N GLU A 191 28.02 29.70 2.56
CA GLU A 191 28.85 28.48 2.55
C GLU A 191 28.01 27.27 2.16
N MET A 192 28.60 26.32 1.44
CA MET A 192 28.03 25.03 1.07
C MET A 192 28.58 23.88 1.92
N ILE A 193 27.78 22.82 2.06
CA ILE A 193 28.18 21.56 2.69
C ILE A 193 27.71 20.43 1.78
N TRP A 194 28.62 19.52 1.47
CA TRP A 194 28.40 18.33 0.68
C TRP A 194 28.59 17.11 1.57
N ALA A 195 27.51 16.38 1.83
CA ALA A 195 27.56 15.11 2.55
C ALA A 195 27.97 13.99 1.61
N GLY A 196 28.86 13.12 2.06
CA GLY A 196 29.15 11.86 1.38
C GLY A 196 28.12 10.81 1.77
N LEU A 197 27.62 10.05 0.79
CA LEU A 197 26.68 8.96 0.97
C LEU A 197 27.24 7.71 0.31
N TYR A 198 27.24 6.59 1.02
CA TYR A 198 27.62 5.30 0.43
C TYR A 198 26.68 4.19 0.87
N SER A 199 26.29 3.35 -0.06
CA SER A 199 25.43 2.20 0.23
C SER A 199 26.23 1.01 0.75
N LEU A 200 25.56 0.20 1.57
CA LEU A 200 26.08 -1.06 2.07
C LEU A 200 24.95 -2.08 2.20
N GLY A 201 25.29 -3.37 2.21
CA GLY A 201 24.33 -4.47 2.22
C GLY A 201 24.36 -5.25 0.91
N THR A 202 23.28 -5.97 0.62
CA THR A 202 23.14 -6.79 -0.60
C THR A 202 22.07 -6.17 -1.48
N ILE A 203 22.46 -5.83 -2.70
CA ILE A 203 21.59 -5.12 -3.65
C ILE A 203 21.56 -5.97 -4.91
N ASP A 204 20.36 -6.39 -5.28
CA ASP A 204 20.17 -7.16 -6.50
C ASP A 204 20.61 -6.33 -7.72
N PRO A 205 21.22 -6.94 -8.74
CA PRO A 205 21.68 -6.20 -9.91
C PRO A 205 20.57 -5.40 -10.59
N ASN A 206 20.94 -4.23 -11.15
CA ASN A 206 20.03 -3.34 -11.89
C ASN A 206 18.88 -2.76 -11.06
N VAL A 207 18.96 -2.78 -9.73
CA VAL A 207 18.07 -1.99 -8.87
C VAL A 207 18.56 -0.55 -8.87
N HIS A 208 17.68 0.36 -9.30
CA HIS A 208 17.96 1.80 -9.24
C HIS A 208 17.93 2.32 -7.80
N GLN A 209 18.82 3.25 -7.50
CA GLN A 209 18.83 4.00 -6.25
C GLN A 209 18.62 5.47 -6.53
N TYR A 210 17.57 6.04 -5.96
CA TYR A 210 17.18 7.43 -6.17
C TYR A 210 17.01 8.12 -4.82
N LEU A 211 17.32 9.41 -4.81
CA LEU A 211 17.49 10.21 -3.60
C LEU A 211 16.38 11.25 -3.49
N TYR A 212 15.92 11.47 -2.26
CA TYR A 212 15.02 12.56 -1.91
C TYR A 212 15.64 13.40 -0.81
N GLN A 213 15.43 14.71 -0.93
CA GLN A 213 15.90 15.69 0.04
C GLN A 213 14.92 16.85 0.06
N GLY A 214 14.52 17.27 1.25
CA GLY A 214 13.49 18.29 1.41
C GLY A 214 12.35 17.79 2.29
N SER A 215 11.64 18.74 2.86
CA SER A 215 10.40 18.43 3.57
C SER A 215 9.34 17.92 2.58
N VAL A 216 8.35 17.19 3.10
CA VAL A 216 7.22 16.75 2.28
C VAL A 216 6.44 17.99 1.81
N ASP A 217 6.22 18.10 0.51
CA ASP A 217 5.50 19.21 -0.11
C ASP A 217 4.00 19.16 0.23
N THR A 218 3.27 20.23 -0.08
CA THR A 218 1.83 20.33 0.18
C THR A 218 0.98 19.30 -0.58
N ASP A 219 1.55 18.68 -1.62
CA ASP A 219 0.94 17.60 -2.38
C ASP A 219 1.22 16.20 -1.77
N GLY A 220 1.94 16.15 -0.65
CA GLY A 220 2.26 14.92 0.07
C GLY A 220 3.48 14.17 -0.47
N ASN A 221 4.22 14.72 -1.45
CA ASN A 221 5.40 14.09 -2.05
C ASN A 221 6.70 14.56 -1.42
N ARG A 222 7.72 13.71 -1.51
CA ARG A 222 9.09 14.13 -1.20
C ARG A 222 9.69 14.79 -2.46
N VAL A 223 10.59 15.74 -2.27
CA VAL A 223 11.33 16.35 -3.38
C VAL A 223 12.48 15.43 -3.80
N ARG A 224 12.41 14.93 -5.03
CA ARG A 224 13.45 14.08 -5.63
C ARG A 224 14.66 14.91 -6.05
N LEU A 225 15.86 14.38 -5.84
CA LEU A 225 17.11 15.03 -6.21
C LEU A 225 17.50 14.66 -7.66
N PHE A 226 17.72 15.67 -8.49
CA PHE A 226 18.19 15.53 -9.87
C PHE A 226 19.56 16.19 -10.03
N SER A 227 20.24 15.95 -11.17
CA SER A 227 21.47 16.67 -11.52
C SER A 227 21.25 18.19 -11.48
N TRP A 228 22.26 18.93 -11.02
CA TRP A 228 22.28 20.39 -11.02
C TRP A 228 22.16 20.96 -12.42
N ASN A 229 22.61 20.20 -13.43
CA ASN A 229 22.70 20.64 -14.82
C ASN A 229 21.61 20.04 -15.74
N ASP A 230 20.73 19.18 -15.20
CA ASP A 230 19.60 18.61 -15.94
C ASP A 230 18.53 18.04 -14.98
N ALA A 231 17.41 18.74 -14.82
CA ALA A 231 16.27 18.29 -14.01
C ALA A 231 15.58 17.01 -14.53
N THR A 232 15.97 16.47 -15.68
CA THR A 232 15.47 15.19 -16.20
C THR A 232 16.42 14.02 -15.94
N GLN A 233 17.65 14.30 -15.50
CA GLN A 233 18.65 13.30 -15.16
C GLN A 233 18.67 13.10 -13.65
N ASP A 234 18.50 11.85 -13.22
CA ASP A 234 18.62 11.52 -11.80
C ASP A 234 20.03 11.82 -11.30
N TRP A 235 20.15 12.13 -10.00
CA TRP A 235 21.42 12.52 -9.37
C TRP A 235 22.55 11.49 -9.56
N LEU A 236 22.21 10.22 -9.80
CA LEU A 236 23.19 9.16 -9.98
C LEU A 236 22.77 8.15 -11.05
N ASP A 237 23.58 7.98 -12.11
CA ASP A 237 23.47 6.84 -13.03
C ASP A 237 24.22 5.61 -12.45
N ASN A 238 23.59 4.93 -11.49
CA ASN A 238 24.17 3.79 -10.76
C ASN A 238 24.08 2.45 -11.53
N TYR A 239 23.62 2.45 -12.78
CA TYR A 239 23.45 1.21 -13.52
C TYR A 239 24.78 0.55 -13.91
N ALA A 240 25.86 1.32 -14.01
CA ALA A 240 27.21 0.82 -14.32
C ALA A 240 27.93 0.20 -13.10
N THR A 241 27.49 0.48 -11.87
CA THR A 241 28.19 0.16 -10.61
C THR A 241 27.52 -0.96 -9.81
N ASN A 242 26.69 -1.79 -10.45
CA ASN A 242 25.88 -2.84 -9.81
C ASN A 242 24.96 -2.32 -8.70
N GLY A 243 24.50 -1.07 -8.81
CA GLY A 243 23.47 -0.54 -7.91
C GLY A 243 23.99 -0.13 -6.53
N HIS A 244 25.28 0.14 -6.32
CA HIS A 244 25.78 0.76 -5.08
C HIS A 244 26.05 2.27 -5.26
N ILE A 245 25.39 3.14 -4.49
CA ILE A 245 25.78 4.56 -4.41
C ILE A 245 27.10 4.74 -3.66
N ASP A 246 27.96 5.64 -4.18
CA ASP A 246 28.99 6.39 -3.46
C ASP A 246 29.06 7.77 -4.13
N THR A 247 28.51 8.80 -3.49
CA THR A 247 28.36 10.14 -4.07
C THR A 247 28.39 11.22 -3.00
N THR A 248 28.56 12.48 -3.41
CA THR A 248 28.27 13.63 -2.56
C THR A 248 26.86 14.20 -2.83
N VAL A 249 26.27 14.89 -1.84
CA VAL A 249 24.97 15.56 -1.93
C VAL A 249 25.04 16.90 -1.20
N ALA A 250 24.59 17.97 -1.84
CA ALA A 250 24.53 19.30 -1.21
C ALA A 250 23.50 19.31 -0.07
N LEU A 251 23.83 19.90 1.06
CA LEU A 251 22.92 20.01 2.21
C LEU A 251 22.29 21.39 2.36
N LYS A 252 22.64 22.36 1.51
CA LYS A 252 22.14 23.72 1.61
C LYS A 252 21.54 24.20 0.31
N ASP A 253 20.50 25.00 0.45
CA ASP A 253 19.73 25.53 -0.66
C ASP A 253 20.31 26.87 -1.13
N ILE A 254 20.71 26.94 -2.41
CA ILE A 254 21.25 28.15 -3.01
C ILE A 254 20.17 29.16 -3.43
N GLU A 255 18.91 28.73 -3.48
CA GLU A 255 17.77 29.51 -3.97
C GLU A 255 17.23 30.48 -2.91
N VAL A 256 17.53 30.20 -1.64
CA VAL A 256 17.13 31.04 -0.51
C VAL A 256 18.18 32.11 -0.17
N ALA A 257 17.70 33.25 0.34
CA ALA A 257 18.54 34.44 0.60
C ALA A 257 19.76 34.18 1.50
N THR A 258 19.60 33.29 2.47
CA THR A 258 20.69 32.74 3.29
C THR A 258 20.68 31.24 3.10
N TRP A 259 21.76 30.66 2.59
CA TRP A 259 21.85 29.23 2.30
C TRP A 259 21.64 28.38 3.56
N SER A 260 20.38 28.01 3.81
CA SER A 260 19.94 27.24 4.97
C SER A 260 20.09 25.75 4.70
N ILE A 261 20.24 24.97 5.77
CA ILE A 261 20.24 23.51 5.66
C ILE A 261 18.87 23.06 5.15
N ILE A 262 18.88 22.26 4.09
CA ILE A 262 17.68 21.64 3.54
C ILE A 262 17.23 20.59 4.54
N ASP A 263 16.01 20.78 5.06
CA ASP A 263 15.29 19.75 5.80
C ASP A 263 16.12 19.08 6.91
N GLY A 264 16.87 19.88 7.69
CA GLY A 264 17.71 19.38 8.79
C GLY A 264 18.89 18.49 8.38
N GLY A 265 19.18 18.34 7.08
CA GLY A 265 20.22 17.47 6.54
C GLY A 265 19.77 16.02 6.32
N TYR A 266 18.46 15.75 6.36
CA TYR A 266 17.92 14.43 6.05
C TYR A 266 17.95 14.16 4.54
N VAL A 267 18.40 12.96 4.17
CA VAL A 267 18.34 12.43 2.81
C VAL A 267 17.70 11.05 2.87
N THR A 268 16.67 10.81 2.07
CA THR A 268 16.06 9.48 1.92
C THR A 268 16.56 8.83 0.66
N VAL A 269 17.09 7.61 0.77
CA VAL A 269 17.51 6.78 -0.37
C VAL A 269 16.51 5.65 -0.52
N LEU A 270 15.98 5.47 -1.73
CA LEU A 270 15.10 4.36 -2.06
C LEU A 270 15.75 3.46 -3.11
N ALA A 271 15.53 2.15 -2.97
CA ALA A 271 15.98 1.13 -3.90
C ALA A 271 14.78 0.27 -4.29
N ARG A 272 14.28 0.44 -5.52
CA ARG A 272 13.09 -0.25 -6.01
C ARG A 272 13.26 -0.68 -7.46
N LYS A 273 13.04 -1.97 -7.71
CA LYS A 273 12.86 -2.56 -9.04
C LYS A 273 11.68 -3.50 -8.93
N TYR A 274 10.68 -3.34 -9.79
CA TYR A 274 9.59 -4.30 -9.82
C TYR A 274 10.16 -5.71 -10.07
N GLY A 275 9.64 -6.72 -9.38
CA GLY A 275 10.23 -8.08 -9.33
C GLY A 275 11.16 -8.37 -8.16
N ASP A 276 11.57 -7.35 -7.40
CA ASP A 276 12.42 -7.51 -6.20
C ASP A 276 11.75 -6.96 -4.95
N TYR A 277 12.23 -7.35 -3.77
CA TYR A 277 11.95 -6.64 -2.52
C TYR A 277 12.47 -5.20 -2.57
N TYR A 278 11.74 -4.30 -1.92
CA TYR A 278 12.07 -2.88 -1.87
C TYR A 278 12.90 -2.56 -0.62
N ALA A 279 13.71 -1.52 -0.72
CA ALA A 279 14.41 -0.98 0.43
C ALA A 279 14.35 0.54 0.42
N SER A 280 14.40 1.11 1.62
CA SER A 280 14.53 2.54 1.83
C SER A 280 15.30 2.80 3.10
N PHE A 281 16.08 3.86 3.11
CA PHE A 281 16.79 4.32 4.29
C PHE A 281 16.85 5.83 4.32
N GLU A 282 16.49 6.43 5.45
CA GLU A 282 16.67 7.86 5.68
C GLU A 282 17.90 8.07 6.56
N VAL A 283 18.80 8.94 6.11
CA VAL A 283 20.05 9.27 6.79
C VAL A 283 20.04 10.74 7.20
N ALA A 284 20.39 10.99 8.47
CA ALA A 284 20.62 12.35 8.98
C ALA A 284 22.09 12.71 8.79
N CYS A 285 22.39 13.55 7.81
CA CYS A 285 23.76 13.96 7.51
C CYS A 285 24.27 15.01 8.50
N SER A 286 25.59 15.08 8.71
CA SER A 286 26.20 16.10 9.56
C SER A 286 26.02 17.49 8.92
N THR A 287 25.29 18.38 9.59
CA THR A 287 25.07 19.76 9.14
C THR A 287 26.28 20.68 9.35
N THR A 288 27.40 20.15 9.85
CA THR A 288 28.66 20.88 10.07
C THR A 288 29.77 20.45 9.12
N SER A 289 29.92 19.15 8.88
CA SER A 289 30.99 18.58 8.04
C SER A 289 30.48 17.83 6.81
N GLY A 290 29.17 17.60 6.68
CA GLY A 290 28.57 16.69 5.71
C GLY A 290 28.63 15.23 6.19
N GLY A 291 29.81 14.78 6.59
CA GLY A 291 30.07 13.40 7.03
C GLY A 291 30.08 12.39 5.88
N TYR A 292 30.71 11.23 6.08
CA TYR A 292 30.66 10.11 5.13
C TYR A 292 29.69 9.05 5.68
N ASN A 293 28.45 9.12 5.20
CA ASN A 293 27.29 8.52 5.87
C ASN A 293 26.90 7.18 5.22
N PRO A 294 26.78 6.10 6.01
CA PRO A 294 26.35 4.79 5.51
C PRO A 294 24.85 4.75 5.22
N VAL A 295 24.48 4.09 4.14
CA VAL A 295 23.09 3.84 3.72
C VAL A 295 22.87 2.33 3.59
N PRO A 296 22.43 1.64 4.67
CA PRO A 296 22.15 0.22 4.63
C PRO A 296 20.90 -0.08 3.80
N LEU A 297 21.07 -0.83 2.72
CA LEU A 297 19.99 -1.25 1.83
C LEU A 297 20.08 -2.77 1.58
N GLY A 298 18.91 -3.39 1.38
CA GLY A 298 18.80 -4.82 1.17
C GLY A 298 17.69 -5.14 0.18
N THR A 299 18.04 -5.54 -1.04
CA THR A 299 17.08 -6.01 -2.05
C THR A 299 17.43 -7.43 -2.49
N ALA A 300 16.41 -8.16 -2.92
CA ALA A 300 16.54 -9.52 -3.44
C ALA A 300 15.35 -9.81 -4.35
N THR A 301 15.50 -10.77 -5.27
CA THR A 301 14.40 -11.23 -6.11
C THR A 301 13.22 -11.69 -5.27
N ASP A 302 12.04 -11.21 -5.64
CA ASP A 302 10.76 -11.58 -5.05
C ASP A 302 10.12 -12.70 -5.87
N ILE A 303 10.13 -13.91 -5.32
CA ILE A 303 9.62 -15.10 -6.02
C ILE A 303 8.10 -15.08 -6.21
N ASP A 304 7.39 -14.24 -5.46
CA ASP A 304 5.94 -14.06 -5.53
C ASP A 304 5.56 -12.88 -6.44
N ASN A 305 6.54 -12.24 -7.11
CA ASN A 305 6.34 -11.15 -8.05
C ASN A 305 7.18 -11.34 -9.31
N THR A 306 6.72 -12.18 -10.24
CA THR A 306 7.54 -12.64 -11.37
C THR A 306 7.02 -12.21 -12.74
N THR A 307 5.79 -11.72 -12.80
CA THR A 307 5.17 -11.30 -14.07
C THR A 307 5.87 -10.06 -14.64
N GLY A 308 6.02 -9.95 -15.96
CA GLY A 308 6.46 -8.70 -16.59
C GLY A 308 5.36 -7.62 -16.59
N ILE A 309 5.73 -6.35 -16.76
CA ILE A 309 4.76 -5.24 -16.86
C ILE A 309 4.62 -4.68 -18.27
N LYS A 310 5.56 -5.03 -19.15
CA LYS A 310 5.54 -4.72 -20.58
C LYS A 310 5.83 -5.97 -21.41
N ASN A 311 5.35 -5.98 -22.64
CA ASN A 311 5.66 -7.01 -23.62
C ASN A 311 6.05 -6.35 -24.95
N ILE A 312 7.07 -6.89 -25.60
CA ILE A 312 7.48 -6.51 -26.95
C ILE A 312 7.45 -7.73 -27.86
N THR A 313 6.93 -7.58 -29.08
CA THR A 313 7.14 -8.56 -30.15
C THR A 313 8.43 -8.24 -30.90
N TYR A 314 9.07 -9.25 -31.47
CA TYR A 314 10.29 -9.07 -32.23
C TYR A 314 10.41 -10.11 -33.35
N THR A 315 11.22 -9.80 -34.35
CA THR A 315 11.70 -10.78 -35.32
C THR A 315 13.02 -11.35 -34.81
N VAL A 316 13.08 -12.68 -34.70
CA VAL A 316 14.26 -13.40 -34.20
C VAL A 316 15.48 -13.08 -35.06
N GLY A 317 16.56 -12.64 -34.41
CA GLY A 317 17.87 -12.44 -35.01
C GLY A 317 18.82 -13.60 -34.69
N ALA A 318 20.00 -13.27 -34.17
CA ALA A 318 20.96 -14.26 -33.69
C ALA A 318 20.71 -14.64 -32.23
N GLY A 319 20.93 -15.91 -31.86
CA GLY A 319 20.79 -16.38 -30.48
C GLY A 319 19.33 -16.55 -30.03
N THR A 320 19.16 -16.86 -28.74
CA THR A 320 17.85 -17.02 -28.10
C THR A 320 17.87 -16.25 -26.78
N PHE A 321 16.89 -15.38 -26.57
CA PHE A 321 16.73 -14.68 -25.30
C PHE A 321 16.31 -15.67 -24.20
N VAL A 322 16.76 -15.42 -22.97
CA VAL A 322 16.37 -16.17 -21.78
C VAL A 322 15.82 -15.24 -20.70
N VAL A 323 15.05 -15.80 -19.78
CA VAL A 323 14.61 -15.06 -18.58
C VAL A 323 15.84 -14.64 -17.77
N GLY A 324 15.86 -13.39 -17.34
CA GLY A 324 17.01 -12.76 -16.68
C GLY A 324 17.91 -11.96 -17.61
N ASP A 325 17.75 -12.05 -18.93
CA ASP A 325 18.50 -11.21 -19.87
C ASP A 325 18.15 -9.73 -19.70
N ILE A 326 19.16 -8.86 -19.82
CA ILE A 326 18.96 -7.42 -20.00
C ILE A 326 18.95 -7.11 -21.49
N ILE A 327 17.79 -6.69 -22.01
CA ILE A 327 17.64 -6.24 -23.39
C ILE A 327 17.94 -4.73 -23.49
N LEU A 328 18.69 -4.33 -24.51
CA LEU A 328 19.06 -2.95 -24.84
C LEU A 328 18.49 -2.57 -26.21
N GLY A 329 17.81 -1.43 -26.29
CA GLY A 329 17.30 -0.83 -27.51
C GLY A 329 18.41 -0.13 -28.29
N GLY A 330 18.54 -0.45 -29.58
CA GLY A 330 19.64 0.02 -30.42
C GLY A 330 19.60 1.52 -30.74
N THR A 331 18.42 2.15 -30.72
CA THR A 331 18.24 3.59 -31.01
C THR A 331 17.69 4.35 -29.82
N SER A 332 16.77 3.76 -29.07
CA SER A 332 16.18 4.38 -27.88
C SER A 332 17.14 4.42 -26.69
N GLY A 333 18.11 3.51 -26.65
CA GLY A 333 18.91 3.24 -25.44
C GLY A 333 18.07 2.70 -24.29
N ALA A 334 16.83 2.27 -24.52
CA ALA A 334 15.96 1.71 -23.51
C ALA A 334 16.46 0.35 -23.03
N ARG A 335 16.29 0.06 -21.75
CA ARG A 335 16.69 -1.21 -21.15
C ARG A 335 15.50 -1.91 -20.48
N GLY A 336 15.55 -3.24 -20.46
CA GLY A 336 14.54 -4.05 -19.80
C GLY A 336 15.06 -5.40 -19.31
N LEU A 337 14.59 -5.86 -18.17
CA LEU A 337 14.84 -7.19 -17.63
C LEU A 337 13.78 -8.16 -18.16
N VAL A 338 14.20 -9.21 -18.87
CA VAL A 338 13.31 -10.22 -19.44
C VAL A 338 12.74 -11.12 -18.34
N THR A 339 11.42 -11.20 -18.24
CA THR A 339 10.69 -12.07 -17.29
C THR A 339 10.02 -13.26 -17.96
N ALA A 340 9.72 -13.18 -19.26
CA ALA A 340 9.13 -14.27 -20.02
C ALA A 340 9.61 -14.26 -21.48
N VAL A 341 9.83 -15.45 -22.05
CA VAL A 341 10.20 -15.63 -23.46
C VAL A 341 9.14 -16.49 -24.15
N ASN A 342 8.41 -15.91 -25.09
CA ASN A 342 7.39 -16.61 -25.87
C ASN A 342 7.95 -16.98 -27.23
N THR A 343 8.02 -18.28 -27.51
CA THR A 343 8.52 -18.84 -28.79
C THR A 343 7.41 -19.02 -29.85
N GLY A 344 6.17 -18.67 -29.52
CA GLY A 344 5.04 -18.55 -30.46
C GLY A 344 5.23 -17.34 -31.40
N PRO A 345 4.25 -16.43 -31.58
CA PRO A 345 4.63 -15.11 -32.09
C PRO A 345 5.73 -14.57 -31.15
N ALA A 346 6.95 -14.37 -31.68
CA ALA A 346 8.12 -14.15 -30.86
C ALA A 346 7.95 -12.86 -30.05
N SER A 347 7.89 -13.01 -28.72
CA SER A 347 7.68 -11.90 -27.79
C SER A 347 8.43 -12.09 -26.48
N LEU A 348 8.74 -10.98 -25.83
CA LEU A 348 9.39 -10.93 -24.52
C LEU A 348 8.49 -10.18 -23.55
N GLY A 349 8.11 -10.82 -22.44
CA GLY A 349 7.64 -10.12 -21.25
C GLY A 349 8.85 -9.55 -20.50
N TYR A 350 8.77 -8.29 -20.08
CA TYR A 350 9.89 -7.62 -19.44
C TYR A 350 9.45 -6.54 -18.43
N ILE A 351 10.42 -6.13 -17.61
CA ILE A 351 10.32 -5.04 -16.65
C ILE A 351 11.26 -3.93 -17.15
N PRO A 352 10.75 -2.73 -17.48
CA PRO A 352 11.60 -1.58 -17.77
C PRO A 352 12.56 -1.32 -16.61
N ILE A 353 13.82 -1.05 -16.95
CA ILE A 353 14.84 -0.59 -16.02
C ILE A 353 15.38 0.74 -16.57
N ASP A 354 16.32 1.34 -15.86
CA ASP A 354 16.77 2.74 -15.98
C ASP A 354 15.87 3.75 -15.25
N ASP A 355 16.44 4.91 -15.00
CA ASP A 355 15.75 6.03 -14.38
C ASP A 355 16.25 7.36 -15.00
N ALA A 356 15.40 8.15 -15.64
CA ALA A 356 14.01 7.84 -15.97
C ALA A 356 13.91 6.61 -16.91
N GLN A 357 12.86 5.80 -16.73
CA GLN A 357 12.61 4.62 -17.56
C GLN A 357 12.35 5.02 -19.01
N LYS A 358 13.24 4.61 -19.92
CA LYS A 358 13.10 4.87 -21.36
C LYS A 358 12.21 3.83 -22.04
N ALA A 359 11.40 4.27 -22.99
CA ALA A 359 10.56 3.38 -23.78
C ALA A 359 11.30 2.85 -25.02
N PHE A 360 11.17 1.55 -25.27
CA PHE A 360 11.55 0.96 -26.57
C PHE A 360 10.70 1.56 -27.70
N THR A 361 11.33 1.80 -28.84
CA THR A 361 10.73 2.40 -30.03
C THR A 361 10.42 1.36 -31.09
N ALA A 362 9.27 1.47 -31.74
CA ALA A 362 8.89 0.50 -32.77
C ALA A 362 9.92 0.46 -33.92
N ALA A 363 10.09 -0.72 -34.52
CA ALA A 363 11.02 -1.04 -35.59
C ALA A 363 12.52 -0.99 -35.24
N GLU A 364 12.91 -0.68 -34.00
CA GLU A 364 14.32 -0.76 -33.62
C GLU A 364 14.83 -2.20 -33.45
N ALA A 365 16.14 -2.33 -33.29
CA ALA A 365 16.78 -3.58 -32.89
C ALA A 365 16.92 -3.66 -31.37
N ILE A 366 16.85 -4.86 -30.82
CA ILE A 366 17.14 -5.16 -29.42
C ILE A 366 18.31 -6.14 -29.33
N SER A 367 19.10 -6.03 -28.26
CA SER A 367 20.23 -6.92 -28.02
C SER A 367 20.40 -7.28 -26.55
N ALA A 368 20.87 -8.49 -26.28
CA ALA A 368 21.34 -8.94 -24.97
C ALA A 368 22.68 -9.66 -25.20
N GLY A 369 23.79 -8.93 -25.06
CA GLY A 369 25.11 -9.41 -25.48
C GLY A 369 25.15 -9.74 -26.98
N ALA A 370 25.42 -11.01 -27.32
CA ALA A 370 25.44 -11.47 -28.72
C ALA A 370 24.05 -11.88 -29.26
N THR A 371 23.04 -11.99 -28.39
CA THR A 371 21.66 -12.30 -28.78
C THR A 371 20.99 -11.04 -29.33
N THR A 372 20.26 -11.16 -30.44
CA THR A 372 19.65 -10.01 -31.15
C THR A 372 18.23 -10.30 -31.62
N GLY A 373 17.41 -9.25 -31.61
CA GLY A 373 16.08 -9.21 -32.22
C GLY A 373 15.93 -7.93 -33.05
N THR A 374 15.10 -7.96 -34.08
CA THR A 374 14.88 -6.81 -34.97
C THR A 374 13.41 -6.58 -35.23
N GLY A 375 13.07 -5.41 -35.78
CA GLY A 375 11.70 -5.10 -36.20
C GLY A 375 10.71 -5.22 -35.03
N ILE A 376 11.09 -4.71 -33.86
CA ILE A 376 10.24 -4.85 -32.68
C ILE A 376 8.90 -4.12 -32.87
N GLY A 377 7.83 -4.69 -32.31
CA GLY A 377 6.56 -4.00 -32.20
C GLY A 377 6.63 -2.86 -31.18
N ALA A 378 5.62 -1.98 -31.19
CA ALA A 378 5.43 -1.04 -30.09
C ALA A 378 5.18 -1.81 -28.78
N PRO A 379 5.84 -1.46 -27.67
CA PRO A 379 5.60 -2.12 -26.39
C PRO A 379 4.15 -2.00 -25.92
N THR A 380 3.61 -3.10 -25.38
CA THR A 380 2.26 -3.18 -24.82
C THR A 380 2.30 -3.49 -23.32
N SER A 381 1.34 -3.00 -22.54
CA SER A 381 1.20 -3.39 -21.14
C SER A 381 0.79 -4.86 -20.99
N VAL A 382 1.30 -5.52 -19.95
CA VAL A 382 0.94 -6.88 -19.51
C VAL A 382 1.02 -6.94 -17.99
N GLY A 383 0.60 -8.06 -17.39
CA GLY A 383 0.64 -8.23 -15.94
C GLY A 383 -0.22 -7.17 -15.23
N PRO A 384 0.17 -6.71 -14.02
CA PRO A 384 -0.62 -5.74 -13.27
C PRO A 384 -0.75 -4.36 -13.92
N ALA A 385 -0.02 -4.08 -15.01
CA ALA A 385 -0.19 -2.88 -15.82
C ALA A 385 -1.39 -2.93 -16.79
N LEU A 386 -2.14 -4.05 -16.82
CA LEU A 386 -3.25 -4.29 -17.74
C LEU A 386 -4.49 -4.79 -17.00
N ASN A 387 -5.60 -4.04 -17.03
CA ASN A 387 -6.82 -4.42 -16.30
C ASN A 387 -7.38 -5.81 -16.67
N THR A 388 -7.25 -6.24 -17.93
CA THR A 388 -7.72 -7.56 -18.39
C THR A 388 -6.80 -8.71 -18.01
N TRP A 389 -5.68 -8.45 -17.34
CA TRP A 389 -4.84 -9.51 -16.77
C TRP A 389 -5.45 -10.08 -15.49
N PHE A 390 -6.16 -9.24 -14.73
CA PHE A 390 -6.81 -9.63 -13.50
C PHE A 390 -7.95 -10.63 -13.75
N THR A 391 -8.12 -11.59 -12.83
CA THR A 391 -9.19 -12.60 -12.90
C THR A 391 -10.59 -11.97 -13.03
N SER A 392 -10.84 -10.84 -12.38
CA SER A 392 -12.09 -10.10 -12.49
C SER A 392 -12.17 -9.16 -13.70
N ASN A 393 -11.09 -9.02 -14.48
CA ASN A 393 -10.87 -7.98 -15.51
C ASN A 393 -10.87 -6.54 -14.96
N VAL A 394 -10.73 -6.37 -13.65
CA VAL A 394 -10.67 -5.07 -12.98
C VAL A 394 -9.49 -5.09 -12.01
N ALA A 395 -8.62 -4.09 -12.11
CA ALA A 395 -7.51 -3.94 -11.17
C ALA A 395 -8.02 -3.67 -9.75
N PRO A 396 -7.32 -4.13 -8.70
CA PRO A 396 -7.61 -3.71 -7.33
C PRO A 396 -7.56 -2.18 -7.17
N THR A 397 -8.13 -1.69 -6.07
CA THR A 397 -8.02 -0.27 -5.70
C THR A 397 -7.47 -0.12 -4.28
N LEU A 398 -6.78 1.00 -4.02
CA LEU A 398 -6.27 1.37 -2.70
C LEU A 398 -7.04 2.60 -2.23
N THR A 399 -7.29 2.77 -0.92
CA THR A 399 -7.81 4.02 -0.35
C THR A 399 -7.21 4.29 1.02
N PHE A 400 -6.78 5.53 1.27
CA PHE A 400 -6.35 6.02 2.57
C PHE A 400 -7.55 6.58 3.33
N THR A 401 -8.17 5.76 4.15
CA THR A 401 -9.33 6.17 4.94
C THR A 401 -9.50 5.29 6.17
N HIS A 402 -10.07 5.86 7.23
CA HIS A 402 -10.45 5.08 8.40
C HIS A 402 -11.56 4.09 8.02
N THR A 403 -11.36 2.82 8.35
CA THR A 403 -12.38 1.78 8.19
C THR A 403 -12.30 0.82 9.36
N THR A 404 -13.43 0.23 9.73
CA THR A 404 -13.49 -0.79 10.79
C THR A 404 -13.93 -2.13 10.22
N ALA A 405 -13.33 -3.21 10.72
CA ALA A 405 -13.68 -4.58 10.33
C ALA A 405 -13.40 -5.53 11.50
N ASP A 406 -14.25 -6.54 11.67
CA ASP A 406 -14.05 -7.67 12.59
C ASP A 406 -13.51 -8.85 11.76
N ILE A 407 -12.19 -9.04 11.78
CA ILE A 407 -11.53 -10.05 10.94
C ILE A 407 -11.50 -11.41 11.63
N ASP A 408 -11.32 -11.46 12.94
CA ASP A 408 -11.26 -12.71 13.72
C ASP A 408 -12.62 -13.17 14.28
N ASP A 409 -13.70 -12.48 13.89
CA ASP A 409 -15.10 -12.76 14.24
C ASP A 409 -15.35 -12.75 15.77
N ASP A 410 -14.60 -11.92 16.50
CA ASP A 410 -14.64 -11.81 17.96
C ASP A 410 -15.72 -10.84 18.49
N ALA A 411 -16.52 -10.26 17.58
CA ALA A 411 -17.54 -9.24 17.81
C ALA A 411 -17.01 -7.85 18.16
N THR A 412 -15.70 -7.63 18.07
CA THR A 412 -15.05 -6.33 18.18
C THR A 412 -14.53 -5.93 16.81
N ASN A 413 -14.91 -4.74 16.34
CA ASN A 413 -14.29 -4.22 15.13
C ASN A 413 -12.92 -3.63 15.44
N GLU A 414 -11.92 -3.96 14.64
CA GLU A 414 -10.62 -3.29 14.65
C GLU A 414 -10.58 -2.10 13.69
N ASN A 415 -9.70 -1.14 14.00
CA ASN A 415 -9.49 0.05 13.19
C ASN A 415 -8.35 -0.17 12.18
N TYR A 416 -8.62 0.17 10.93
CA TYR A 416 -7.68 0.18 9.81
C TYR A 416 -7.66 1.58 9.17
N GLY A 417 -6.54 1.91 8.51
CA GLY A 417 -6.30 3.23 7.92
C GLY A 417 -6.09 3.21 6.40
N ILE A 418 -5.93 2.03 5.84
CA ILE A 418 -5.63 1.78 4.44
C ILE A 418 -6.52 0.62 4.01
N VAL A 419 -7.27 0.78 2.92
CA VAL A 419 -8.16 -0.25 2.39
C VAL A 419 -7.68 -0.64 1.00
N ILE A 420 -7.45 -1.94 0.79
CA ILE A 420 -7.25 -2.54 -0.53
C ILE A 420 -8.55 -3.26 -0.89
N ASP A 421 -9.24 -2.73 -1.88
CA ASP A 421 -10.33 -3.44 -2.54
C ASP A 421 -9.74 -4.40 -3.56
N CYS A 422 -9.85 -5.70 -3.29
CA CYS A 422 -9.27 -6.74 -4.12
C CYS A 422 -10.03 -6.94 -5.45
N ASN A 423 -11.25 -6.39 -5.60
CA ASN A 423 -12.12 -6.60 -6.75
C ASN A 423 -12.29 -8.09 -7.12
N ALA A 424 -12.47 -8.95 -6.11
CA ALA A 424 -12.57 -10.40 -6.20
C ALA A 424 -11.41 -11.09 -6.95
N ASN A 425 -10.23 -10.47 -7.01
CA ASN A 425 -9.04 -11.08 -7.59
C ASN A 425 -8.32 -11.99 -6.58
N PRO A 426 -7.64 -13.06 -7.06
CA PRO A 426 -6.75 -13.86 -6.23
C PRO A 426 -5.68 -13.02 -5.53
N LEU A 427 -5.36 -13.34 -4.27
CA LEU A 427 -4.39 -12.57 -3.48
C LEU A 427 -2.97 -12.54 -4.09
N THR A 428 -2.62 -13.50 -4.96
CA THR A 428 -1.39 -13.49 -5.75
C THR A 428 -1.37 -12.31 -6.74
N GLU A 429 -2.49 -12.04 -7.42
CA GLU A 429 -2.60 -10.92 -8.35
C GLU A 429 -2.65 -9.58 -7.60
N VAL A 430 -3.34 -9.55 -6.46
CA VAL A 430 -3.38 -8.38 -5.57
C VAL A 430 -1.98 -8.04 -5.06
N TYR A 431 -1.16 -9.03 -4.70
CA TYR A 431 0.21 -8.82 -4.27
C TYR A 431 1.09 -8.20 -5.37
N GLU A 432 1.07 -8.77 -6.58
CA GLU A 432 1.83 -8.20 -7.70
C GLU A 432 1.35 -6.79 -8.06
N TRP A 433 0.05 -6.51 -7.91
CA TRP A 433 -0.48 -5.17 -8.12
C TRP A 433 0.01 -4.16 -7.06
N VAL A 434 0.02 -4.49 -5.77
CA VAL A 434 0.53 -3.56 -4.74
C VAL A 434 2.02 -3.25 -4.95
N LYS A 435 2.79 -4.23 -5.45
CA LYS A 435 4.18 -4.03 -5.88
C LYS A 435 4.27 -3.11 -7.08
N TYR A 436 3.42 -3.32 -8.08
CA TYR A 436 3.37 -2.51 -9.29
C TYR A 436 3.09 -1.05 -8.97
N VAL A 437 2.05 -0.76 -8.20
CA VAL A 437 1.67 0.64 -7.92
C VAL A 437 2.67 1.37 -7.00
N THR A 438 3.55 0.65 -6.30
CA THR A 438 4.62 1.24 -5.47
C THR A 438 6.03 1.12 -6.08
N ARG A 439 6.16 0.74 -7.35
CA ARG A 439 7.46 0.59 -8.04
C ARG A 439 8.12 1.95 -8.33
N ASN A 440 9.41 1.94 -8.68
CA ASN A 440 10.10 3.13 -9.23
C ASN A 440 9.38 3.62 -10.52
N GLY A 441 9.16 4.93 -10.62
CA GLY A 441 8.41 5.56 -11.70
C GLY A 441 6.88 5.46 -11.57
N ALA A 442 6.36 4.92 -10.46
CA ALA A 442 4.92 4.94 -10.19
C ALA A 442 4.44 6.34 -9.80
N THR A 443 3.47 6.85 -10.54
CA THR A 443 2.93 8.22 -10.38
C THR A 443 1.64 8.24 -9.56
N THR A 444 1.19 9.44 -9.19
CA THR A 444 -0.09 9.70 -8.50
C THR A 444 -1.32 9.06 -9.14
N GLY A 445 -1.31 8.80 -10.44
CA GLY A 445 -2.44 8.15 -11.14
C GLY A 445 -2.58 6.65 -10.85
N GLU A 446 -1.52 6.00 -10.34
CA GLU A 446 -1.48 4.56 -10.07
C GLU A 446 -1.73 4.22 -8.59
N ILE A 447 -1.42 5.15 -7.68
CA ILE A 447 -1.89 5.14 -6.28
C ILE A 447 -2.75 6.40 -6.06
N LEU A 448 -4.06 6.25 -6.20
CA LEU A 448 -5.08 7.15 -5.65
C LEU A 448 -5.16 8.59 -6.18
N THR A 449 -6.32 8.88 -6.76
CA THR A 449 -6.81 10.19 -7.23
C THR A 449 -7.13 11.21 -6.11
N LYS A 450 -6.59 11.12 -4.89
CA LYS A 450 -7.03 12.00 -3.78
C LYS A 450 -5.96 12.57 -2.83
N GLU A 451 -4.83 11.90 -2.62
CA GLU A 451 -3.79 12.38 -1.67
C GLU A 451 -2.57 12.99 -2.36
N GLY A 452 -2.49 12.95 -3.70
CA GLY A 452 -1.37 13.55 -4.45
C GLY A 452 -0.04 12.81 -4.34
N ILE A 453 0.02 11.65 -3.67
CA ILE A 453 1.27 10.92 -3.40
C ILE A 453 1.71 10.05 -4.59
N ASN A 454 2.97 10.16 -4.99
CA ASN A 454 3.60 9.27 -5.95
C ASN A 454 3.80 7.89 -5.32
N GLY A 455 3.43 6.82 -6.03
CA GLY A 455 3.56 5.48 -5.51
C GLY A 455 5.01 5.08 -5.21
N GLU A 456 5.97 5.65 -5.96
CA GLU A 456 7.39 5.45 -5.71
C GLU A 456 7.91 6.08 -4.40
N ASP A 457 7.19 7.05 -3.83
CA ASP A 457 7.54 7.74 -2.58
C ASP A 457 6.97 7.00 -1.36
N TYR A 458 5.87 6.27 -1.53
CA TYR A 458 5.15 5.64 -0.42
C TYR A 458 5.95 4.47 0.16
N ILE A 459 6.47 4.62 1.38
CA ILE A 459 7.23 3.57 2.09
C ILE A 459 6.37 2.73 3.04
N GLY A 460 5.20 3.22 3.45
CA GLY A 460 4.31 2.58 4.41
C GLY A 460 4.07 3.44 5.66
N ALA A 461 3.24 2.95 6.57
CA ALA A 461 3.04 3.58 7.88
C ALA A 461 4.22 3.27 8.83
N GLU A 462 4.46 4.18 9.77
CA GLU A 462 5.60 4.11 10.70
C GLU A 462 5.22 4.38 12.16
N VAL A 463 4.24 5.26 12.41
CA VAL A 463 3.83 5.63 13.77
C VAL A 463 2.32 5.57 13.93
N TYR A 464 1.90 4.99 15.04
CA TYR A 464 0.53 5.01 15.55
C TYR A 464 0.49 5.88 16.80
N LEU A 465 -0.43 6.84 16.81
CA LEU A 465 -0.72 7.72 17.94
C LEU A 465 -2.18 7.52 18.36
N SER A 466 -2.44 7.45 19.67
CA SER A 466 -3.80 7.47 20.19
C SER A 466 -3.95 8.41 21.38
N TRP A 467 -5.18 8.88 21.61
CA TRP A 467 -5.48 9.86 22.65
C TRP A 467 -6.78 9.54 23.38
N THR A 468 -7.01 10.19 24.52
CA THR A 468 -8.26 10.10 25.28
C THR A 468 -9.11 11.37 25.15
N GLY A 469 -8.47 12.52 24.88
CA GLY A 469 -9.10 13.83 24.81
C GLY A 469 -9.91 14.12 23.54
N ALA A 470 -10.33 15.39 23.41
CA ALA A 470 -10.92 15.91 22.18
C ALA A 470 -9.83 16.49 21.27
N VAL A 471 -10.02 16.36 19.96
CA VAL A 471 -9.24 17.10 18.96
C VAL A 471 -9.77 18.53 18.93
N THR A 472 -8.88 19.51 18.88
CA THR A 472 -9.24 20.92 18.69
C THR A 472 -8.96 21.32 17.25
N GLY A 473 -9.89 21.99 16.57
CA GLY A 473 -9.72 22.38 15.16
C GLY A 473 -9.94 21.22 14.18
N THR A 474 -9.33 21.30 13.00
CA THR A 474 -9.49 20.32 11.91
C THR A 474 -8.17 19.62 11.66
N ILE A 475 -8.18 18.29 11.63
CA ILE A 475 -7.08 17.48 11.11
C ILE A 475 -7.53 16.84 9.79
N ALA A 476 -6.62 16.60 8.86
CA ALA A 476 -6.95 15.98 7.57
C ALA A 476 -5.96 14.88 7.16
N GLN A 477 -6.40 13.95 6.31
CA GLN A 477 -5.46 13.07 5.60
C GLN A 477 -4.50 13.93 4.75
N GLY A 478 -3.26 13.48 4.62
CA GLY A 478 -2.21 14.21 3.92
C GLY A 478 -1.56 15.35 4.72
N GLY A 479 -2.16 15.78 5.84
CA GLY A 479 -1.65 16.89 6.64
C GLY A 479 -0.28 16.60 7.28
N ASN A 480 0.63 17.57 7.18
CA ASN A 480 1.93 17.54 7.83
C ASN A 480 1.79 17.84 9.31
N VAL A 481 2.24 16.93 10.18
CA VAL A 481 2.20 17.13 11.63
C VAL A 481 3.56 17.47 12.22
N SER A 482 3.55 18.32 13.24
CA SER A 482 4.70 18.57 14.12
C SER A 482 4.31 18.42 15.59
N GLN A 483 5.22 17.95 16.44
CA GLN A 483 4.99 17.85 17.87
C GLN A 483 5.81 18.86 18.66
N ALA A 484 5.13 19.69 19.45
CA ALA A 484 5.77 20.62 20.37
C ALA A 484 6.59 19.88 21.44
N GLY A 485 7.82 20.35 21.67
CA GLY A 485 8.73 19.81 22.69
C GLY A 485 9.65 18.70 22.18
N SER A 486 9.14 17.70 21.45
CA SER A 486 9.99 16.66 20.83
C SER A 486 10.59 17.11 19.49
N GLY A 487 9.90 17.99 18.76
CA GLY A 487 10.25 18.34 17.38
C GLY A 487 9.99 17.21 16.38
N ALA A 488 9.26 16.15 16.78
CA ALA A 488 8.92 15.06 15.87
C ALA A 488 7.96 15.52 14.78
N THR A 489 8.10 14.97 13.58
CA THR A 489 7.27 15.29 12.42
C THR A 489 6.75 14.03 11.74
N GLY A 490 5.73 14.17 10.89
CA GLY A 490 5.20 13.09 10.07
C GLY A 490 4.04 13.56 9.19
N VAL A 491 3.47 12.66 8.40
CA VAL A 491 2.33 12.95 7.51
C VAL A 491 1.17 12.02 7.85
N ILE A 492 -0.04 12.57 7.94
CA ILE A 492 -1.24 11.80 8.29
C ILE A 492 -1.66 10.89 7.13
N ILE A 493 -1.60 9.56 7.33
CA ILE A 493 -2.20 8.58 6.41
C ILE A 493 -3.72 8.51 6.67
N SER A 494 -4.07 8.33 7.94
CA SER A 494 -5.46 8.18 8.36
C SER A 494 -5.59 8.61 9.81
N TYR A 495 -6.80 9.02 10.18
CA TYR A 495 -7.14 9.35 11.55
C TYR A 495 -8.63 9.08 11.77
N ASP A 496 -9.01 8.95 13.03
CA ASP A 496 -10.42 9.04 13.40
C ASP A 496 -10.58 9.72 14.77
N VAL A 497 -11.44 10.73 14.83
CA VAL A 497 -11.67 11.53 16.03
C VAL A 497 -12.59 10.85 17.05
N THR A 498 -13.32 9.81 16.64
CA THR A 498 -14.24 9.03 17.49
C THR A 498 -13.53 7.84 18.12
N ALA A 499 -12.79 7.07 17.32
CA ALA A 499 -11.91 5.98 17.72
C ALA A 499 -10.58 6.45 18.32
N LYS A 500 -10.27 7.76 18.20
CA LYS A 500 -9.17 8.45 18.88
C LYS A 500 -7.78 7.98 18.50
N TYR A 501 -7.50 7.87 17.20
CA TYR A 501 -6.17 7.50 16.73
C TYR A 501 -5.77 8.20 15.42
N MET A 502 -4.47 8.18 15.15
CA MET A 502 -3.83 8.69 13.94
C MET A 502 -2.69 7.76 13.53
N LEU A 503 -2.59 7.49 12.24
CA LEU A 503 -1.53 6.71 11.61
C LEU A 503 -0.68 7.64 10.75
N LEU A 504 0.64 7.60 10.93
CA LEU A 504 1.59 8.50 10.29
C LEU A 504 2.58 7.74 9.41
N ARG A 505 3.04 8.40 8.35
CA ARG A 505 4.19 8.05 7.51
C ARG A 505 5.22 9.17 7.51
N ASP A 506 6.38 8.89 6.92
CA ASP A 506 7.48 9.83 6.71
C ASP A 506 7.85 10.54 8.02
N THR A 507 7.94 9.73 9.08
CA THR A 507 8.08 10.23 10.45
C THR A 507 9.53 10.48 10.80
N ARG A 508 9.80 11.60 11.49
CA ARG A 508 11.13 11.95 11.98
C ARG A 508 11.12 12.30 13.45
N GLY A 509 12.25 12.06 14.10
CA GLY A 509 12.36 12.19 15.55
C GLY A 509 11.49 11.18 16.30
N THR A 510 11.25 11.46 17.58
CA THR A 510 10.50 10.56 18.45
C THR A 510 9.31 11.27 19.06
N PHE A 511 8.10 10.87 18.69
CA PHE A 511 6.88 11.35 19.33
C PHE A 511 6.82 10.93 20.81
N ASN A 512 6.30 11.79 21.68
CA ASN A 512 6.09 11.53 23.10
C ASN A 512 4.64 11.78 23.51
N THR A 513 4.24 11.33 24.70
CA THR A 513 2.83 11.36 25.14
C THR A 513 2.38 12.68 25.75
N THR A 514 3.27 13.68 25.85
CA THR A 514 2.98 14.95 26.54
C THR A 514 2.94 16.16 25.59
N GLY A 515 3.63 16.08 24.45
CA GLY A 515 3.71 17.13 23.46
C GLY A 515 2.43 17.25 22.63
N LEU A 516 2.01 18.49 22.37
CA LEU A 516 0.90 18.78 21.47
C LEU A 516 1.33 18.50 20.03
N VAL A 517 0.61 17.61 19.36
CA VAL A 517 0.74 17.38 17.91
C VAL A 517 -0.16 18.38 17.20
N THR A 518 0.41 19.11 16.24
CA THR A 518 -0.27 20.10 15.41
C THR A 518 -0.23 19.64 13.96
N ASP A 519 -1.39 19.54 13.33
CA ASP A 519 -1.52 19.49 11.88
C ASP A 519 -1.23 20.89 11.35
N ASN A 520 -0.08 21.07 10.72
CA ASN A 520 0.42 22.37 10.28
C ASN A 520 -0.37 22.90 9.06
N ASP A 521 -1.03 22.02 8.33
CA ASP A 521 -1.77 22.36 7.10
C ASP A 521 -3.22 22.71 7.41
N ASN A 522 -3.81 22.08 8.44
CA ASN A 522 -5.21 22.27 8.83
C ASN A 522 -5.42 22.92 10.21
N SER A 523 -4.32 23.20 10.94
CA SER A 523 -4.29 23.83 12.26
C SER A 523 -5.02 23.06 13.39
N GLY A 524 -5.30 21.78 13.17
CA GLY A 524 -5.87 20.89 14.20
C GLY A 524 -4.81 20.46 15.20
N THR A 525 -5.19 20.26 16.46
CA THR A 525 -4.27 19.86 17.52
C THR A 525 -4.82 18.74 18.40
N VAL A 526 -3.91 17.87 18.83
CA VAL A 526 -4.20 16.73 19.72
C VAL A 526 -2.97 16.34 20.53
N THR A 527 -3.16 15.89 21.76
CA THR A 527 -2.09 15.31 22.57
C THR A 527 -2.24 13.78 22.57
N PRO A 528 -1.25 13.00 22.11
CA PRO A 528 -1.32 11.54 22.05
C PRO A 528 -1.04 10.92 23.43
N ASP A 529 -1.92 11.18 24.38
CA ASP A 529 -1.78 10.86 25.81
C ASP A 529 -2.11 9.40 26.16
N ALA A 530 -2.64 8.62 25.22
CA ALA A 530 -3.03 7.23 25.46
C ALA A 530 -1.93 6.23 25.07
N SER A 531 -1.49 6.23 23.81
CA SER A 531 -0.44 5.33 23.36
C SER A 531 0.30 5.84 22.12
N ILE A 532 1.57 5.46 22.03
CA ILE A 532 2.44 5.71 20.88
C ILE A 532 3.13 4.41 20.54
N SER A 533 3.12 4.03 19.26
CA SER A 533 3.83 2.86 18.77
C SER A 533 4.54 3.20 17.47
N THR A 534 5.86 3.03 17.46
CA THR A 534 6.71 3.11 16.26
C THR A 534 6.93 1.71 15.69
N PHE A 535 7.02 1.59 14.37
CA PHE A 535 7.22 0.32 13.68
C PHE A 535 7.89 0.56 12.32
N ALA A 536 8.65 -0.43 11.86
CA ALA A 536 9.32 -0.33 10.57
C ALA A 536 8.35 -0.64 9.43
N PRO A 537 8.44 0.08 8.30
CA PRO A 537 7.74 -0.31 7.08
C PRO A 537 8.18 -1.70 6.58
N LYS A 538 7.32 -2.32 5.77
CA LYS A 538 7.57 -3.67 5.25
C LYS A 538 8.48 -3.62 4.03
N THR A 539 9.60 -4.34 4.09
CA THR A 539 10.62 -4.37 3.02
C THR A 539 10.17 -5.13 1.77
N ALA A 540 9.28 -6.13 1.88
CA ALA A 540 8.77 -6.81 0.70
C ALA A 540 7.93 -5.87 -0.17
N SER A 541 6.92 -5.20 0.41
CA SER A 541 6.12 -4.16 -0.22
C SER A 541 5.57 -3.22 0.86
N PRO A 542 5.41 -1.90 0.61
CA PRO A 542 4.86 -0.95 1.58
C PRO A 542 3.49 -1.34 2.18
N LEU A 543 2.70 -2.10 1.43
CA LEU A 543 1.33 -2.50 1.79
C LEU A 543 1.21 -3.92 2.37
N GLY A 544 2.28 -4.72 2.31
CA GLY A 544 2.25 -6.08 2.82
C GLY A 544 3.34 -7.00 2.27
N THR A 545 3.21 -8.28 2.56
CA THR A 545 4.10 -9.35 2.08
C THR A 545 3.25 -10.54 1.71
N PHE A 546 3.54 -11.21 0.60
CA PHE A 546 2.93 -12.49 0.29
C PHE A 546 3.96 -13.59 0.52
N ALA A 547 3.57 -14.65 1.21
CA ALA A 547 4.45 -15.78 1.46
C ALA A 547 3.65 -17.04 1.73
N GLY A 548 4.01 -18.14 1.06
CA GLY A 548 3.40 -19.46 1.30
C GLY A 548 1.90 -19.53 1.00
N GLY A 549 1.41 -18.69 0.09
CA GLY A 549 -0.02 -18.58 -0.23
C GLY A 549 -0.81 -17.63 0.67
N THR A 550 -0.16 -16.98 1.64
CA THR A 550 -0.81 -16.07 2.60
C THR A 550 -0.35 -14.63 2.40
N PHE A 551 -1.31 -13.70 2.33
CA PHE A 551 -1.03 -12.27 2.35
C PHE A 551 -0.95 -11.73 3.79
N PHE A 552 0.19 -11.16 4.15
CA PHE A 552 0.43 -10.49 5.43
C PHE A 552 0.34 -8.98 5.23
N GLY A 553 -0.78 -8.38 5.66
CA GLY A 553 -1.00 -6.95 5.55
C GLY A 553 0.01 -6.13 6.36
N ALA A 554 0.47 -5.01 5.80
CA ALA A 554 1.17 -4.01 6.59
C ALA A 554 0.25 -3.42 7.67
N ARG A 555 0.83 -2.74 8.66
CA ARG A 555 0.06 -2.19 9.78
C ARG A 555 -0.95 -1.16 9.31
N GLY A 556 -2.21 -1.36 9.68
CA GLY A 556 -3.34 -0.53 9.28
C GLY A 556 -3.94 -0.87 7.91
N VAL A 557 -3.46 -1.91 7.22
CA VAL A 557 -3.99 -2.36 5.92
C VAL A 557 -5.13 -3.36 6.12
N LEU A 558 -6.28 -3.05 5.50
CA LEU A 558 -7.47 -3.88 5.39
C LEU A 558 -7.61 -4.41 3.96
N LEU A 559 -7.98 -5.69 3.81
CA LEU A 559 -8.41 -6.26 2.55
C LEU A 559 -9.95 -6.35 2.51
N THR A 560 -10.57 -5.85 1.45
CA THR A 560 -12.00 -5.97 1.17
C THR A 560 -12.23 -6.60 -0.20
N ASP A 561 -13.46 -7.09 -0.44
CA ASP A 561 -13.86 -7.78 -1.67
C ASP A 561 -12.85 -8.86 -2.12
N TYR A 562 -12.24 -9.56 -1.18
CA TYR A 562 -11.35 -10.68 -1.48
C TYR A 562 -12.15 -11.86 -2.03
N LEU A 563 -11.52 -12.65 -2.91
CA LEU A 563 -12.14 -13.85 -3.46
C LEU A 563 -12.54 -14.81 -2.34
N ALA A 564 -13.73 -15.41 -2.42
CA ALA A 564 -14.27 -16.26 -1.34
C ALA A 564 -13.37 -17.46 -0.99
N THR A 565 -12.60 -17.97 -1.96
CA THR A 565 -11.62 -19.05 -1.75
C THR A 565 -10.39 -18.59 -0.95
N ASP A 566 -10.10 -17.30 -0.95
CA ASP A 566 -8.94 -16.69 -0.29
C ASP A 566 -9.29 -16.13 1.10
N ALA A 567 -10.53 -16.36 1.56
CA ALA A 567 -11.02 -15.92 2.85
C ALA A 567 -10.07 -16.26 4.01
N ASN A 568 -9.41 -17.42 3.98
CA ASN A 568 -8.48 -17.85 5.03
C ASN A 568 -7.00 -17.67 4.65
N SER A 569 -6.71 -16.95 3.56
CA SER A 569 -5.38 -16.81 2.97
C SER A 569 -4.75 -15.44 3.26
N PHE A 570 -5.15 -14.78 4.35
CA PHE A 570 -4.55 -13.53 4.77
C PHE A 570 -4.52 -13.35 6.30
N ILE A 571 -3.56 -12.55 6.76
CA ILE A 571 -3.41 -12.11 8.15
C ILE A 571 -3.17 -10.60 8.13
N LEU A 572 -3.97 -9.86 8.90
CA LEU A 572 -3.90 -8.41 8.95
C LEU A 572 -3.40 -7.92 10.30
N VAL A 573 -2.87 -6.69 10.30
CA VAL A 573 -2.38 -6.01 11.49
C VAL A 573 -3.17 -4.72 11.62
N PRO A 574 -4.09 -4.59 12.61
CA PRO A 574 -4.81 -3.36 12.87
C PRO A 574 -3.91 -2.16 13.09
N ALA A 575 -4.44 -0.93 12.99
CA ALA A 575 -3.69 0.29 13.26
C ALA A 575 -3.06 0.28 14.67
N ALA A 576 -3.81 -0.21 15.67
CA ALA A 576 -3.33 -0.35 17.05
C ALA A 576 -2.24 -1.43 17.25
N GLY A 577 -2.00 -2.29 16.25
CA GLY A 577 -1.07 -3.41 16.31
C GLY A 577 -1.77 -4.75 16.62
N GLY A 578 -0.98 -5.80 16.81
CA GLY A 578 -1.49 -7.17 16.94
C GLY A 578 -1.72 -7.86 15.60
N THR A 579 -2.23 -9.09 15.61
CA THR A 579 -2.51 -9.88 14.39
C THR A 579 -3.94 -10.35 14.41
N LYS A 580 -4.62 -10.22 13.28
CA LYS A 580 -6.00 -10.66 13.07
C LYS A 580 -6.05 -11.61 11.89
N ALA A 581 -6.61 -12.79 12.11
CA ALA A 581 -6.75 -13.83 11.10
C ALA A 581 -8.17 -14.37 11.20
N ARG A 582 -8.78 -14.70 10.06
CA ARG A 582 -10.12 -15.27 10.08
C ARG A 582 -10.10 -16.63 10.78
N PRO A 583 -11.15 -16.97 11.54
CA PRO A 583 -11.30 -18.30 12.08
C PRO A 583 -11.33 -19.33 10.94
N ALA A 584 -10.55 -20.41 11.09
CA ALA A 584 -10.60 -21.51 10.13
C ALA A 584 -12.02 -22.06 10.04
N SER A 585 -12.45 -22.41 8.82
CA SER A 585 -13.77 -23.00 8.57
C SER A 585 -13.62 -24.35 7.87
N PHE A 586 -14.63 -25.19 8.02
CA PHE A 586 -14.76 -26.46 7.31
C PHE A 586 -16.16 -26.57 6.69
N THR A 587 -16.25 -27.33 5.62
CA THR A 587 -17.50 -27.53 4.88
C THR A 587 -18.08 -28.91 5.18
N ILE A 588 -19.37 -28.96 5.47
CA ILE A 588 -20.14 -30.21 5.53
C ILE A 588 -20.98 -30.30 4.26
N THR A 589 -20.76 -31.34 3.45
CA THR A 589 -21.54 -31.62 2.24
C THR A 589 -22.22 -32.98 2.33
N VAL A 590 -23.54 -33.00 2.15
CA VAL A 590 -24.32 -34.23 1.95
C VAL A 590 -24.65 -34.35 0.47
N SER A 591 -24.27 -35.45 -0.17
CA SER A 591 -24.45 -35.68 -1.60
C SER A 591 -25.39 -36.86 -1.90
N ASN A 592 -25.69 -37.07 -3.19
CA ASN A 592 -26.61 -38.10 -3.69
C ASN A 592 -28.05 -37.94 -3.17
N LEU A 593 -28.49 -36.68 -3.04
CA LEU A 593 -29.85 -36.32 -2.64
C LEU A 593 -30.79 -36.27 -3.86
N VAL A 594 -32.08 -36.51 -3.62
CA VAL A 594 -33.14 -36.22 -4.57
C VAL A 594 -33.79 -34.91 -4.15
N GLY A 595 -33.40 -33.82 -4.83
CA GLY A 595 -33.90 -32.48 -4.56
C GLY A 595 -34.83 -31.93 -5.64
N GLY A 596 -35.48 -30.81 -5.34
CA GLY A 596 -36.33 -30.04 -6.26
C GLY A 596 -36.93 -28.79 -5.60
N ALA A 597 -38.19 -28.45 -5.86
CA ALA A 597 -38.78 -27.25 -5.27
C ALA A 597 -38.91 -27.39 -3.74
N ALA A 598 -38.42 -26.41 -2.98
CA ALA A 598 -38.49 -26.37 -1.50
C ALA A 598 -39.92 -26.42 -0.93
N THR A 599 -40.92 -26.12 -1.79
CA THR A 599 -42.35 -26.14 -1.50
C THR A 599 -42.99 -27.53 -1.65
N SER A 600 -42.29 -28.49 -2.26
CA SER A 600 -42.77 -29.85 -2.56
C SER A 600 -42.51 -30.85 -1.43
N ASN A 601 -43.41 -31.83 -1.27
CA ASN A 601 -43.28 -32.88 -0.26
C ASN A 601 -42.61 -34.18 -0.75
N LEU A 602 -42.16 -34.22 -2.02
CA LEU A 602 -41.62 -35.42 -2.68
C LEU A 602 -40.09 -35.60 -2.52
N HIS A 603 -39.38 -34.56 -2.07
CA HIS A 603 -37.91 -34.55 -2.01
C HIS A 603 -37.36 -35.05 -0.66
N ASP A 604 -36.08 -35.37 -0.64
CA ASP A 604 -35.41 -35.91 0.54
C ASP A 604 -35.40 -34.90 1.70
N LYS A 605 -35.72 -35.36 2.91
CA LYS A 605 -35.43 -34.61 4.14
C LYS A 605 -34.00 -34.95 4.55
N VAL A 606 -33.12 -33.94 4.56
CA VAL A 606 -31.71 -34.06 4.95
C VAL A 606 -31.47 -33.27 6.22
N ALA A 607 -30.74 -33.88 7.16
CA ALA A 607 -30.29 -33.17 8.35
C ALA A 607 -28.93 -33.65 8.82
N VAL A 608 -28.12 -32.73 9.34
CA VAL A 608 -26.85 -33.02 10.01
C VAL A 608 -26.89 -32.36 11.38
N PHE A 609 -26.76 -33.17 12.43
CA PHE A 609 -26.85 -32.71 13.81
C PHE A 609 -25.52 -32.83 14.53
N ARG A 610 -25.27 -31.93 15.47
CA ARG A 610 -24.18 -32.02 16.45
C ARG A 610 -24.50 -33.11 17.50
N LEU A 611 -23.50 -33.91 17.87
CA LEU A 611 -23.59 -34.92 18.91
C LEU A 611 -22.85 -34.49 20.18
N THR A 612 -23.21 -35.05 21.33
CA THR A 612 -22.51 -34.83 22.60
C THR A 612 -21.15 -35.54 22.69
N GLY A 613 -20.83 -36.39 21.71
CA GLY A 613 -19.60 -37.18 21.61
C GLY A 613 -19.65 -38.19 20.48
N ALA A 614 -18.58 -38.97 20.31
CA ALA A 614 -18.49 -40.00 19.27
C ALA A 614 -19.60 -41.05 19.43
N GLY A 615 -20.46 -41.18 18.41
CA GLY A 615 -21.58 -42.12 18.42
C GLY A 615 -22.69 -41.81 19.46
N ALA A 616 -22.60 -40.68 20.16
CA ALA A 616 -23.49 -40.33 21.25
C ALA A 616 -24.84 -39.78 20.77
N ASP A 617 -25.60 -39.21 21.70
CA ASP A 617 -26.88 -38.58 21.42
C ASP A 617 -26.73 -37.24 20.70
N ILE A 618 -27.79 -36.83 20.00
CA ILE A 618 -27.89 -35.47 19.45
C ILE A 618 -27.85 -34.49 20.61
N ASN A 619 -27.02 -33.45 20.51
CA ASN A 619 -26.87 -32.44 21.56
C ASN A 619 -28.08 -31.49 21.59
N LYS A 620 -29.20 -31.95 22.14
CA LYS A 620 -30.43 -31.16 22.28
C LYS A 620 -30.35 -30.10 23.38
N THR A 621 -29.27 -30.12 24.17
CA THR A 621 -29.01 -29.21 25.29
C THR A 621 -27.94 -28.18 24.95
N GLU A 622 -27.68 -27.95 23.66
CA GLU A 622 -26.62 -27.08 23.16
C GLU A 622 -26.68 -25.67 23.75
N TYR A 623 -27.87 -25.07 23.78
CA TYR A 623 -28.11 -23.77 24.39
C TYR A 623 -29.18 -23.85 25.48
N SER A 624 -28.95 -23.16 26.60
CA SER A 624 -30.00 -22.82 27.56
C SER A 624 -30.89 -21.72 27.01
N VAL A 625 -32.20 -21.80 27.21
CA VAL A 625 -33.13 -20.75 26.77
C VAL A 625 -33.44 -19.78 27.92
N ALA A 626 -33.51 -18.49 27.64
CA ALA A 626 -33.94 -17.50 28.64
C ALA A 626 -35.41 -17.72 28.99
N GLY A 627 -35.74 -17.70 30.28
CA GLY A 627 -37.13 -17.85 30.73
C GLY A 627 -37.99 -16.61 30.51
N ILE A 628 -39.31 -16.80 30.45
CA ILE A 628 -40.34 -15.76 30.41
C ILE A 628 -40.32 -14.94 29.10
N GLN A 629 -39.97 -15.57 27.97
CA GLN A 629 -40.20 -14.96 26.65
C GLN A 629 -41.66 -15.18 26.24
N ALA A 630 -42.28 -14.16 25.63
CA ALA A 630 -43.68 -14.20 25.27
C ALA A 630 -43.94 -15.06 24.03
N ILE A 631 -45.13 -15.67 23.98
CA ILE A 631 -45.65 -16.28 22.75
C ILE A 631 -45.73 -15.19 21.68
N GLY A 632 -45.33 -15.54 20.46
CA GLY A 632 -45.30 -14.64 19.31
C GLY A 632 -44.10 -13.72 19.24
N ALA A 633 -43.12 -13.85 20.15
CA ALA A 633 -41.89 -13.08 20.03
C ALA A 633 -41.12 -13.47 18.75
N ASN A 634 -40.52 -12.47 18.12
CA ASN A 634 -39.70 -12.59 16.92
C ASN A 634 -38.21 -12.83 17.20
N THR A 635 -37.86 -13.06 18.46
CA THR A 635 -36.51 -13.40 18.90
C THR A 635 -36.56 -14.58 19.84
N LEU A 636 -35.51 -15.39 19.81
CA LEU A 636 -35.24 -16.43 20.80
C LEU A 636 -33.92 -16.11 21.49
N VAL A 637 -34.01 -15.72 22.76
CA VAL A 637 -32.85 -15.46 23.62
C VAL A 637 -32.40 -16.76 24.29
N THR A 638 -31.11 -17.05 24.20
CA THR A 638 -30.45 -18.25 24.73
C THR A 638 -29.26 -17.88 25.63
N GLY A 639 -28.38 -18.84 25.93
CA GLY A 639 -27.03 -18.56 26.42
C GLY A 639 -26.17 -17.91 25.34
N ALA A 640 -24.87 -17.71 25.62
CA ALA A 640 -23.96 -17.23 24.58
C ALA A 640 -23.95 -18.23 23.41
N ILE A 641 -24.21 -17.73 22.20
CA ILE A 641 -24.18 -18.52 20.98
C ILE A 641 -22.71 -18.67 20.58
N THR A 642 -22.30 -19.89 20.25
CA THR A 642 -20.90 -20.21 19.94
C THR A 642 -20.58 -19.83 18.49
N GLN A 643 -19.32 -19.47 18.19
CA GLN A 643 -18.92 -19.08 16.82
C GLN A 643 -19.13 -20.19 15.78
N ASP A 644 -19.13 -21.46 16.21
CA ASP A 644 -19.37 -22.62 15.35
C ASP A 644 -20.86 -22.91 15.09
N THR A 645 -21.77 -21.99 15.45
CA THR A 645 -23.18 -22.05 15.07
C THR A 645 -23.36 -21.53 13.63
N PRO A 646 -23.97 -22.30 12.72
CA PRO A 646 -24.19 -21.85 11.35
C PRO A 646 -25.14 -20.64 11.30
N GLY A 647 -25.14 -19.92 10.17
CA GLY A 647 -26.21 -18.97 9.85
C GLY A 647 -26.15 -17.61 10.56
N LYS A 648 -24.99 -17.18 11.08
CA LYS A 648 -24.82 -15.89 11.78
C LYS A 648 -25.49 -14.72 11.05
N THR A 649 -25.25 -14.61 9.73
CA THR A 649 -25.82 -13.56 8.87
C THR A 649 -26.77 -14.06 7.78
N THR A 650 -26.75 -15.35 7.47
CA THR A 650 -27.56 -15.95 6.40
C THR A 650 -28.84 -16.63 6.90
N GLY A 651 -28.97 -16.78 8.22
CA GLY A 651 -30.07 -17.51 8.83
C GLY A 651 -29.90 -19.02 8.77
N GLY A 652 -30.88 -19.72 9.34
CA GLY A 652 -30.86 -21.16 9.48
C GLY A 652 -32.07 -21.67 10.26
N LEU A 653 -31.92 -22.80 10.91
CA LEU A 653 -32.97 -23.43 11.71
C LEU A 653 -32.51 -23.67 13.12
N ILE A 654 -33.35 -23.29 14.07
CA ILE A 654 -33.18 -23.58 15.48
C ILE A 654 -34.33 -24.47 15.94
N ILE A 655 -34.04 -25.43 16.81
CA ILE A 655 -35.04 -26.31 17.39
C ILE A 655 -35.16 -25.96 18.87
N LEU A 656 -36.31 -25.42 19.24
CA LEU A 656 -36.69 -25.17 20.63
C LEU A 656 -37.22 -26.46 21.24
N VAL A 657 -36.68 -26.86 22.39
CA VAL A 657 -37.09 -28.01 23.19
C VAL A 657 -37.81 -27.48 24.42
N ASP A 658 -39.14 -27.59 24.41
CA ASP A 658 -40.00 -27.25 25.54
C ASP A 658 -39.96 -28.41 26.55
N VAL A 659 -39.12 -28.23 27.56
CA VAL A 659 -38.90 -29.23 28.61
C VAL A 659 -40.12 -29.32 29.53
N SER A 660 -40.87 -28.22 29.66
CA SER A 660 -42.09 -28.19 30.47
C SER A 660 -43.22 -29.05 29.87
N ASN A 661 -43.19 -29.26 28.55
CA ASN A 661 -44.14 -30.10 27.83
C ASN A 661 -43.51 -31.40 27.29
N ALA A 662 -42.91 -32.19 28.18
CA ALA A 662 -42.34 -33.50 27.88
C ALA A 662 -41.25 -33.50 26.77
N GLY A 663 -40.55 -32.38 26.58
CA GLY A 663 -39.50 -32.23 25.57
C GLY A 663 -40.03 -32.06 24.15
N THR A 664 -41.20 -31.44 23.99
CA THR A 664 -41.78 -31.15 22.67
C THR A 664 -40.82 -30.25 21.87
N GLU A 665 -40.60 -30.58 20.61
CA GLU A 665 -39.66 -29.86 19.73
C GLU A 665 -40.40 -28.97 18.73
N TYR A 666 -40.00 -27.71 18.65
CA TYR A 666 -40.49 -26.73 17.69
C TYR A 666 -39.36 -26.29 16.77
N LYS A 667 -39.51 -26.59 15.48
CA LYS A 667 -38.58 -26.14 14.43
C LYS A 667 -38.91 -24.71 14.01
N LEU A 668 -37.98 -23.79 14.22
CA LEU A 668 -38.13 -22.37 13.92
C LEU A 668 -37.02 -21.92 12.97
N ARG A 669 -37.38 -21.15 11.94
CA ARG A 669 -36.39 -20.51 11.07
C ARG A 669 -35.94 -19.18 11.66
N TYR A 670 -34.64 -18.92 11.62
CA TYR A 670 -34.06 -17.63 11.99
C TYR A 670 -33.36 -16.99 10.79
N SER A 671 -33.31 -15.67 10.77
CA SER A 671 -32.66 -14.87 9.73
C SER A 671 -31.20 -14.54 10.07
N SER A 672 -30.88 -14.45 11.37
CA SER A 672 -29.54 -14.16 11.87
C SER A 672 -29.44 -14.46 13.36
N TRP A 673 -28.24 -14.40 13.92
CA TRP A 673 -28.03 -14.36 15.36
C TRP A 673 -26.89 -13.43 15.75
N SER A 674 -26.96 -12.89 16.97
CA SER A 674 -25.90 -12.07 17.55
C SER A 674 -25.88 -12.21 19.07
N GLY A 675 -24.69 -12.36 19.64
CA GLY A 675 -24.50 -12.56 21.09
C GLY A 675 -25.28 -13.78 21.60
N SER A 676 -26.41 -13.53 22.25
CA SER A 676 -27.27 -14.57 22.83
C SER A 676 -28.64 -14.68 22.15
N THR A 677 -28.88 -13.94 21.07
CA THR A 677 -30.22 -13.78 20.48
C THR A 677 -30.24 -14.28 19.04
N PHE A 678 -31.16 -15.19 18.75
CA PHE A 678 -31.58 -15.51 17.39
C PHE A 678 -32.72 -14.58 16.97
N THR A 679 -32.59 -13.92 15.82
CA THR A 679 -33.69 -13.17 15.20
C THR A 679 -34.46 -14.11 14.30
N LEU A 680 -35.73 -14.37 14.63
CA LEU A 680 -36.56 -15.34 13.95
C LEU A 680 -37.10 -14.76 12.63
N ASN A 681 -37.30 -15.62 11.62
CA ASN A 681 -37.82 -15.23 10.32
C ASN A 681 -39.35 -15.15 10.35
N GLU A 682 -39.85 -14.19 11.13
CA GLU A 682 -41.27 -13.94 11.41
C GLU A 682 -42.05 -13.60 10.14
N ILE A 683 -43.19 -14.27 9.97
CA ILE A 683 -44.23 -13.87 9.01
C ILE A 683 -45.55 -13.82 9.77
N THR A 684 -46.24 -12.69 9.74
CA THR A 684 -47.55 -12.54 10.38
C THR A 684 -48.63 -12.29 9.34
N GLY A 685 -49.85 -12.68 9.66
CA GLY A 685 -50.96 -12.39 8.77
C GLY A 685 -52.31 -12.73 9.37
N THR A 686 -53.34 -12.44 8.57
CA THR A 686 -54.73 -12.72 8.92
C THR A 686 -55.31 -13.64 7.86
N ALA A 687 -55.78 -14.81 8.29
CA ALA A 687 -56.39 -15.77 7.40
C ALA A 687 -57.70 -15.23 6.84
N THR A 688 -57.95 -15.53 5.57
CA THR A 688 -59.22 -15.30 4.87
C THR A 688 -60.10 -16.54 4.85
N GLY A 689 -59.56 -17.68 5.27
CA GLY A 689 -60.27 -18.94 5.42
C GLY A 689 -59.32 -20.12 5.57
N GLY A 690 -59.88 -21.33 5.57
CA GLY A 690 -59.11 -22.56 5.72
C GLY A 690 -59.93 -23.72 6.26
N SER A 691 -59.23 -24.77 6.67
CA SER A 691 -59.79 -25.96 7.31
C SER A 691 -58.98 -26.27 8.56
N THR A 692 -59.14 -27.45 9.14
CA THR A 692 -58.27 -27.90 10.24
C THR A 692 -56.85 -28.18 9.76
N THR A 693 -56.61 -28.37 8.45
CA THR A 693 -55.27 -28.67 7.90
C THR A 693 -54.81 -27.71 6.82
N THR A 694 -55.58 -26.66 6.52
CA THR A 694 -55.24 -25.69 5.47
C THR A 694 -55.39 -24.26 5.98
N LEU A 695 -54.48 -23.39 5.59
CA LEU A 695 -54.51 -21.96 5.86
C LEU A 695 -54.58 -21.22 4.52
N ILE A 696 -55.54 -20.30 4.38
CA ILE A 696 -55.73 -19.50 3.17
C ILE A 696 -55.69 -18.01 3.54
N ASN A 697 -54.78 -17.27 2.93
CA ASN A 697 -54.74 -15.81 2.98
C ASN A 697 -54.63 -15.28 1.56
N THR A 698 -55.72 -14.72 1.01
CA THR A 698 -55.75 -14.23 -0.38
C THR A 698 -54.81 -13.06 -0.66
N SER A 699 -54.26 -12.42 0.38
CA SER A 699 -53.30 -11.32 0.26
C SER A 699 -51.85 -11.75 0.54
N ALA A 700 -51.60 -13.03 0.84
CA ALA A 700 -50.25 -13.53 1.10
C ALA A 700 -49.45 -13.78 -0.18
N THR A 701 -48.13 -13.85 -0.02
CA THR A 701 -47.15 -14.20 -1.07
C THR A 701 -46.27 -15.36 -0.60
N PHE A 702 -46.87 -16.51 -0.28
CA PHE A 702 -46.16 -17.62 0.37
C PHE A 702 -45.07 -18.28 -0.48
N GLN A 703 -45.00 -18.06 -1.79
CA GLN A 703 -44.02 -18.71 -2.67
C GLN A 703 -42.79 -17.86 -2.99
N ASP A 704 -42.79 -16.55 -2.69
CA ASP A 704 -41.70 -15.62 -3.01
C ASP A 704 -41.67 -14.39 -2.09
N GLY A 705 -40.67 -13.52 -2.29
CA GLY A 705 -40.53 -12.29 -1.52
C GLY A 705 -40.09 -12.49 -0.06
N ALA A 706 -40.31 -11.47 0.77
CA ALA A 706 -39.94 -11.49 2.19
C ALA A 706 -40.79 -12.47 3.02
N ASP A 707 -42.01 -12.78 2.56
CA ASP A 707 -42.97 -13.68 3.23
C ASP A 707 -42.91 -15.12 2.68
N GLN A 708 -41.80 -15.50 2.03
CA GLN A 708 -41.64 -16.83 1.48
C GLN A 708 -41.63 -17.91 2.58
N VAL A 709 -42.63 -18.79 2.51
CA VAL A 709 -42.82 -19.92 3.41
C VAL A 709 -42.17 -21.16 2.79
N TYR A 710 -41.51 -21.96 3.61
CA TYR A 710 -40.95 -23.24 3.20
C TYR A 710 -41.64 -24.38 3.92
N ARG A 711 -41.56 -25.57 3.31
CA ARG A 711 -42.01 -26.79 3.97
C ARG A 711 -41.25 -26.99 5.29
N GLY A 712 -41.99 -27.33 6.34
CA GLY A 712 -41.46 -27.55 7.68
C GLY A 712 -41.40 -26.29 8.55
N ASP A 713 -41.75 -25.11 8.04
CA ASP A 713 -42.00 -23.95 8.89
C ASP A 713 -43.10 -24.23 9.89
N LEU A 714 -43.00 -23.64 11.08
CA LEU A 714 -44.05 -23.73 12.09
C LEU A 714 -45.04 -22.59 11.92
N VAL A 715 -46.31 -22.93 11.73
CA VAL A 715 -47.43 -21.98 11.71
C VAL A 715 -48.18 -22.10 13.03
N THR A 716 -48.36 -20.99 13.72
CA THR A 716 -49.17 -20.88 14.94
C THR A 716 -50.39 -20.03 14.63
N VAL A 717 -51.58 -20.55 14.92
CA VAL A 717 -52.84 -19.81 14.76
C VAL A 717 -53.42 -19.54 16.14
N THR A 718 -53.75 -18.27 16.40
CA THR A 718 -54.21 -17.82 17.72
C THR A 718 -55.41 -18.64 18.20
N GLY A 719 -55.26 -19.30 19.35
CA GLY A 719 -56.31 -20.13 19.95
C GLY A 719 -56.56 -21.49 19.27
N LYS A 720 -55.81 -21.85 18.22
CA LYS A 720 -55.99 -23.11 17.45
C LYS A 720 -54.78 -24.05 17.47
N GLY A 721 -53.65 -23.57 17.99
CA GLY A 721 -52.41 -24.34 18.15
C GLY A 721 -51.44 -24.14 17.00
N SER A 722 -50.39 -24.96 16.97
CA SER A 722 -49.31 -24.87 15.99
C SER A 722 -49.18 -26.15 15.16
N ALA A 723 -48.83 -26.01 13.89
CA ALA A 723 -48.61 -27.12 12.97
C ALA A 723 -47.51 -26.76 11.96
N HIS A 724 -46.76 -27.77 11.50
CA HIS A 724 -45.73 -27.57 10.48
C HIS A 724 -46.32 -27.57 9.07
N VAL A 725 -45.77 -26.74 8.18
CA VAL A 725 -46.15 -26.71 6.77
C VAL A 725 -45.77 -28.02 6.09
N LEU A 726 -46.75 -28.72 5.52
CA LEU A 726 -46.56 -29.93 4.73
C LEU A 726 -46.24 -29.60 3.26
N THR A 727 -46.99 -28.68 2.66
CA THR A 727 -46.83 -28.17 1.29
C THR A 727 -47.22 -26.70 1.22
N VAL A 728 -46.57 -25.97 0.33
CA VAL A 728 -46.96 -24.60 -0.06
C VAL A 728 -47.67 -24.72 -1.39
N ASP A 729 -49.01 -24.77 -1.34
CA ASP A 729 -49.84 -25.17 -2.49
C ASP A 729 -49.95 -24.07 -3.54
N SER A 730 -49.93 -22.80 -3.11
CA SER A 730 -49.95 -21.61 -3.97
C SER A 730 -49.43 -20.39 -3.21
N GLN A 731 -49.43 -19.22 -3.86
CA GLN A 731 -49.12 -17.93 -3.21
C GLN A 731 -49.99 -17.64 -1.98
N THR A 732 -51.21 -18.19 -1.92
CA THR A 732 -52.20 -17.83 -0.90
C THR A 732 -52.62 -18.99 -0.02
N GLN A 733 -52.08 -20.19 -0.22
CA GLN A 733 -52.54 -21.39 0.47
C GLN A 733 -51.40 -22.30 0.93
N LEU A 734 -51.50 -22.71 2.20
CA LEU A 734 -50.63 -23.69 2.85
C LEU A 734 -51.45 -24.90 3.29
N THR A 735 -50.84 -26.09 3.25
CA THR A 735 -51.35 -27.31 3.88
C THR A 735 -50.41 -27.75 5.00
N MET A 736 -50.96 -28.20 6.13
CA MET A 736 -50.23 -28.54 7.36
C MET A 736 -50.03 -30.04 7.54
N GLU A 737 -48.96 -30.44 8.26
CA GLU A 737 -48.65 -31.84 8.59
C GLU A 737 -49.61 -32.42 9.64
N SER A 738 -50.20 -31.58 10.48
CA SER A 738 -51.15 -31.94 11.54
C SER A 738 -52.36 -31.00 11.55
N ALA A 739 -53.49 -31.49 12.07
CA ALA A 739 -54.69 -30.67 12.21
C ALA A 739 -54.57 -29.69 13.38
N PHE A 740 -54.98 -28.44 13.16
CA PHE A 740 -55.31 -27.50 14.22
C PHE A 740 -56.52 -28.00 15.03
N THR A 741 -56.70 -27.47 16.25
CA THR A 741 -57.81 -27.88 17.13
C THR A 741 -59.19 -27.55 16.57
N SER A 742 -59.27 -26.55 15.69
CA SER A 742 -60.47 -26.15 14.95
C SER A 742 -60.10 -25.57 13.57
N ALA A 743 -61.07 -25.46 12.67
CA ALA A 743 -60.82 -24.95 11.32
C ALA A 743 -60.34 -23.48 11.35
N VAL A 744 -59.34 -23.14 10.54
CA VAL A 744 -58.89 -21.75 10.35
C VAL A 744 -60.00 -20.95 9.66
N ALA A 745 -60.48 -19.92 10.32
CA ALA A 745 -61.60 -19.08 9.92
C ALA A 745 -61.11 -17.72 9.38
N ASN A 746 -62.01 -17.01 8.70
CA ASN A 746 -61.75 -15.63 8.30
C ASN A 746 -61.48 -14.77 9.55
N LEU A 747 -60.48 -13.90 9.47
CA LEU A 747 -59.99 -13.02 10.53
C LEU A 747 -59.17 -13.69 11.64
N ASP A 748 -58.90 -15.00 11.57
CA ASP A 748 -57.91 -15.61 12.47
C ASP A 748 -56.52 -15.03 12.18
N THR A 749 -55.83 -14.58 13.22
CA THR A 749 -54.42 -14.21 13.09
C THR A 749 -53.54 -15.44 13.16
N TYR A 750 -52.51 -15.46 12.32
CA TYR A 750 -51.49 -16.48 12.31
C TYR A 750 -50.10 -15.84 12.29
N GLU A 751 -49.16 -16.59 12.84
CA GLU A 751 -47.76 -16.23 12.88
C GLU A 751 -46.94 -17.46 12.45
N ILE A 752 -45.90 -17.24 11.67
CA ILE A 752 -45.02 -18.29 11.17
C ILE A 752 -43.61 -18.00 11.69
N ASN A 753 -42.96 -19.04 12.19
CA ASN A 753 -41.60 -18.99 12.75
C ASN A 753 -41.44 -17.99 13.93
N THR A 754 -42.51 -17.65 14.66
CA THR A 754 -42.43 -16.97 15.96
C THR A 754 -42.36 -17.98 17.11
N LEU A 755 -42.10 -17.51 18.35
CA LEU A 755 -42.14 -18.39 19.52
C LEU A 755 -43.56 -18.96 19.73
N PRO A 756 -43.76 -20.29 19.62
CA PRO A 756 -45.09 -20.89 19.70
C PRO A 756 -45.59 -21.06 21.14
N VAL A 757 -44.67 -21.02 22.10
CA VAL A 757 -44.92 -21.22 23.52
C VAL A 757 -44.14 -20.19 24.33
N ALA A 758 -44.63 -19.87 25.53
CA ALA A 758 -43.88 -19.05 26.47
C ALA A 758 -42.71 -19.87 27.00
N THR A 759 -41.49 -19.36 26.93
CA THR A 759 -40.31 -20.11 27.34
C THR A 759 -40.14 -20.11 28.85
N THR A 760 -39.51 -21.16 29.36
CA THR A 760 -39.05 -21.29 30.74
C THR A 760 -37.53 -21.46 30.77
N ALA A 761 -36.90 -21.16 31.90
CA ALA A 761 -35.44 -21.38 32.04
C ALA A 761 -35.04 -22.88 31.96
N SER A 762 -36.01 -23.79 32.06
CA SER A 762 -35.77 -25.23 31.88
C SER A 762 -35.65 -25.60 30.41
N ASP A 763 -36.18 -24.81 29.49
CA ASP A 763 -36.16 -25.08 28.06
C ASP A 763 -34.74 -25.03 27.49
N LYS A 764 -34.58 -25.72 26.37
CA LYS A 764 -33.29 -25.88 25.68
C LYS A 764 -33.47 -25.58 24.20
N ALA A 765 -32.39 -25.25 23.53
CA ALA A 765 -32.39 -25.09 22.08
C ALA A 765 -31.13 -25.68 21.48
N TYR A 766 -31.20 -26.09 20.22
CA TYR A 766 -30.05 -26.58 19.47
C TYR A 766 -30.18 -26.24 17.99
N VAL A 767 -29.04 -26.12 17.32
CA VAL A 767 -28.94 -25.71 15.93
C VAL A 767 -28.34 -26.86 15.11
N PRO A 768 -29.11 -27.50 14.21
CA PRO A 768 -28.56 -28.43 13.24
C PRO A 768 -27.62 -27.70 12.26
N PHE A 769 -26.55 -28.37 11.83
CA PHE A 769 -25.71 -27.86 10.75
C PHE A 769 -26.47 -27.76 9.43
N ILE A 770 -27.28 -28.77 9.13
CA ILE A 770 -28.18 -28.81 7.97
C ILE A 770 -29.50 -29.37 8.48
N HIS A 771 -30.65 -28.81 8.09
CA HIS A 771 -31.95 -29.43 8.33
C HIS A 771 -33.03 -28.95 7.36
N GLU A 772 -33.00 -29.46 6.13
CA GLU A 772 -33.84 -28.95 5.05
C GLU A 772 -34.47 -30.07 4.24
N VAL A 773 -35.37 -29.67 3.34
CA VAL A 773 -35.82 -30.50 2.24
C VAL A 773 -34.88 -30.21 1.08
N ALA A 774 -34.23 -31.23 0.54
CA ALA A 774 -33.23 -31.07 -0.50
C ALA A 774 -33.82 -30.31 -1.70
N THR A 775 -33.13 -29.26 -2.13
CA THR A 775 -33.49 -28.49 -3.34
C THR A 775 -32.63 -28.88 -4.54
N SER A 776 -31.52 -29.57 -4.29
CA SER A 776 -30.60 -30.06 -5.32
C SER A 776 -30.07 -31.46 -4.97
N ALA A 777 -29.10 -31.95 -5.74
CA ALA A 777 -28.41 -33.22 -5.47
C ALA A 777 -27.44 -33.17 -4.29
N THR A 778 -27.16 -31.96 -3.77
CA THR A 778 -26.24 -31.70 -2.66
C THR A 778 -26.84 -30.68 -1.68
N ALA A 779 -26.54 -30.85 -0.40
CA ALA A 779 -26.79 -29.86 0.65
C ALA A 779 -25.46 -29.55 1.33
N THR A 780 -25.11 -28.27 1.44
CA THR A 780 -23.79 -27.84 1.90
C THR A 780 -23.92 -26.73 2.95
N GLN A 781 -23.13 -26.82 4.01
CA GLN A 781 -23.00 -25.80 5.04
C GLN A 781 -21.53 -25.56 5.37
N SER A 782 -21.12 -24.29 5.43
CA SER A 782 -19.82 -23.87 5.97
C SER A 782 -19.94 -23.54 7.46
N VAL A 783 -18.97 -23.95 8.26
CA VAL A 783 -18.98 -23.83 9.73
C VAL A 783 -17.58 -23.43 10.23
N ILE A 784 -17.51 -22.49 11.18
CA ILE A 784 -16.26 -22.12 11.85
C ILE A 784 -15.78 -23.29 12.72
N TYR A 785 -14.49 -23.63 12.61
CA TYR A 785 -13.85 -24.64 13.44
C TYR A 785 -13.36 -24.03 14.76
N VAL A 786 -14.07 -24.32 15.85
CA VAL A 786 -13.67 -23.94 17.22
C VAL A 786 -13.05 -25.12 17.97
N ALA A 787 -13.65 -26.31 17.82
CA ALA A 787 -13.21 -27.55 18.45
C ALA A 787 -13.66 -28.76 17.63
N GLN A 788 -13.19 -29.96 17.99
CA GLN A 788 -13.62 -31.19 17.34
C GLN A 788 -15.15 -31.33 17.35
N VAL A 789 -15.73 -31.53 16.16
CA VAL A 789 -17.18 -31.69 15.98
C VAL A 789 -17.51 -33.16 15.77
N TYR A 790 -18.43 -33.67 16.58
CA TYR A 790 -19.08 -34.96 16.37
C TYR A 790 -20.43 -34.71 15.69
N TYR A 791 -20.70 -35.40 14.58
CA TYR A 791 -21.91 -35.16 13.80
C TYR A 791 -22.64 -36.46 13.43
N ARG A 792 -23.95 -36.33 13.18
CA ARG A 792 -24.80 -37.39 12.62
C ARG A 792 -25.56 -36.86 11.42
N GLY A 793 -25.24 -37.37 10.24
CA GLY A 793 -26.00 -37.12 9.01
C GLY A 793 -27.17 -38.08 8.89
N LYS A 794 -28.35 -37.57 8.53
CA LYS A 794 -29.58 -38.33 8.32
C LYS A 794 -30.24 -37.92 7.01
N VAL A 795 -30.68 -38.90 6.22
CA VAL A 795 -31.48 -38.65 5.03
C VAL A 795 -32.67 -39.60 5.02
N ARG A 796 -33.87 -39.06 4.78
CA ARG A 796 -35.11 -39.83 4.77
C ARG A 796 -36.04 -39.34 3.67
N ASN A 797 -36.73 -40.28 3.02
CA ASN A 797 -37.79 -39.95 2.09
C ASN A 797 -38.81 -41.09 2.00
N THR A 798 -39.99 -40.85 2.54
CA THR A 798 -41.12 -41.80 2.50
C THR A 798 -42.18 -41.43 1.46
N ARG A 799 -42.02 -40.28 0.77
CA ARG A 799 -43.04 -39.69 -0.11
C ARG A 799 -42.61 -39.63 -1.58
N ALA A 800 -41.32 -39.76 -1.88
CA ALA A 800 -40.83 -39.90 -3.24
C ALA A 800 -41.39 -41.16 -3.92
N THR A 801 -41.43 -41.13 -5.26
CA THR A 801 -41.73 -42.30 -6.10
C THR A 801 -40.80 -43.47 -5.77
N THR A 802 -39.52 -43.20 -5.51
CA THR A 802 -38.56 -44.19 -4.99
C THR A 802 -38.24 -43.86 -3.53
N LYS A 803 -38.95 -44.53 -2.61
CA LYS A 803 -38.75 -44.38 -1.17
C LYS A 803 -37.42 -44.98 -0.76
N ILE A 804 -36.74 -44.33 0.17
CA ILE A 804 -35.44 -44.79 0.69
C ILE A 804 -35.59 -45.33 2.10
N LYS A 805 -34.86 -46.38 2.43
CA LYS A 805 -34.63 -46.76 3.82
C LYS A 805 -33.94 -45.59 4.52
N PRO A 806 -34.36 -45.21 5.74
CA PRO A 806 -33.70 -44.14 6.49
C PRO A 806 -32.19 -44.34 6.57
N PHE A 807 -31.43 -43.40 6.01
CA PHE A 807 -29.97 -43.39 6.08
C PHE A 807 -29.53 -42.59 7.30
N SER A 808 -28.54 -43.10 8.03
CA SER A 808 -27.88 -42.40 9.14
C SER A 808 -26.41 -42.80 9.19
N VAL A 809 -25.53 -41.81 9.39
CA VAL A 809 -24.10 -42.05 9.59
C VAL A 809 -23.56 -41.06 10.61
N ASP A 810 -22.67 -41.56 11.47
CA ASP A 810 -21.97 -40.75 12.47
C ASP A 810 -20.53 -40.54 12.02
N GLY A 811 -19.98 -39.38 12.33
CA GLY A 811 -18.60 -39.05 12.04
C GLY A 811 -18.08 -37.96 12.96
N THR A 812 -16.81 -37.61 12.75
CA THR A 812 -16.14 -36.57 13.52
C THR A 812 -15.21 -35.80 12.58
N THR A 813 -14.99 -34.51 12.85
CA THR A 813 -13.97 -33.71 12.16
C THR A 813 -13.18 -32.88 13.16
N THR A 814 -11.88 -32.73 12.89
CA THR A 814 -10.96 -31.81 13.59
C THR A 814 -10.62 -30.60 12.70
N GLY A 815 -11.59 -30.16 11.89
CA GLY A 815 -11.46 -28.99 11.01
C GLY A 815 -11.26 -29.31 9.52
N GLY A 816 -11.27 -30.59 9.13
CA GLY A 816 -11.29 -30.99 7.72
C GLY A 816 -12.69 -31.02 7.13
N ASP A 817 -12.80 -30.82 5.82
CA ASP A 817 -14.06 -30.94 5.09
C ASP A 817 -14.68 -32.32 5.25
N VAL A 818 -16.01 -32.33 5.39
CA VAL A 818 -16.82 -33.52 5.63
C VAL A 818 -17.67 -33.81 4.41
N ALA A 819 -17.48 -35.00 3.83
CA ALA A 819 -18.31 -35.51 2.73
C ALA A 819 -19.16 -36.68 3.20
N ILE A 820 -20.49 -36.54 3.14
CA ILE A 820 -21.47 -37.59 3.46
C ILE A 820 -22.19 -37.99 2.18
N ALA A 821 -21.80 -39.13 1.60
CA ALA A 821 -22.49 -39.69 0.45
C ALA A 821 -23.72 -40.51 0.91
N THR A 822 -24.92 -40.07 0.53
CA THR A 822 -26.15 -40.79 0.88
C THR A 822 -26.20 -42.16 0.19
N ILE A 823 -26.35 -43.23 0.96
CA ILE A 823 -26.57 -44.58 0.41
C ILE A 823 -28.06 -44.80 0.17
N ARG A 824 -28.46 -44.96 -1.09
CA ARG A 824 -29.86 -45.12 -1.49
C ARG A 824 -30.23 -46.59 -1.62
N THR A 825 -30.83 -47.15 -0.57
CA THR A 825 -31.48 -48.48 -0.64
C THR A 825 -32.99 -48.28 -0.67
N THR A 826 -33.68 -48.83 -1.67
CA THR A 826 -35.14 -48.73 -1.76
C THR A 826 -35.83 -49.37 -0.55
N ASP A 827 -36.79 -48.67 0.03
CA ASP A 827 -37.66 -49.23 1.07
C ASP A 827 -38.91 -49.84 0.42
N THR A 828 -38.98 -51.17 0.38
CA THR A 828 -40.08 -51.92 -0.23
C THR A 828 -41.24 -52.19 0.73
N ILE A 829 -41.11 -51.83 2.02
CA ILE A 829 -42.14 -52.11 3.04
C ILE A 829 -43.13 -50.96 3.12
N ILE A 830 -42.63 -49.72 3.02
CA ILE A 830 -43.46 -48.52 3.08
C ILE A 830 -44.23 -48.40 1.75
N THR A 831 -45.55 -48.65 1.80
CA THR A 831 -46.45 -48.58 0.63
C THR A 831 -47.04 -47.21 0.40
#